data_AF-G5F183-F1
#
_entry.id   AF-G5F183-F1
#
_cell.length_a   1.000
_cell.length_b   1.000
_cell.length_c   1.000
_cell.angle_alpha   90.00
_cell.angle_beta   90.00
_cell.angle_gamma   90.00
#
_symmetry.space_group_name_H-M   'P 1'
#
loop_
_entity.id
_entity.type
_entity.pdbx_description
1 polymer ?
#
loop_
_entity_poly.entity_id
_entity_poly.type
_entity_poly.pdbx_seq_one_letter_code
_entity_poly.pdbx_strand_id
1 'polypeptide(L)'
;MGDGRRTTRLKGLGVTLVLAVLLACGLGFAGCSGSTSSAGDAAEDLGLVTPGKLSVVSDLANPPFDYIEEGTTNPAGFEVELMQALAQKLGLECEFLPAQKFDSIIPMIKQGGKADVGASNFTITDERLEEIDFTDAYIDSNQGVVTSAALAGPVEADYSSALDQAGMTVAVQAGTTGEAWARENLPRANVVALDDPIAALTGVQSGLYQAAVADLPVMQYEVLNSYSQLKVALQVPTGEQYGIVVSKDNPRLTAALDEALAEARADGTLDALEQKWFGASEGSAGSASMAATAGSGDSSATDAGDVMVEKATARPNENGGSGVIGGMDTRLTWEGTVHVPAGVSSVTLTLPEGSTFDGSSTRVTVLDGLDRVSVDATAKPSGMSLEVDFATPIPDGSLLRLEVTDMQFPAAGGDYSVGGSYATAGGATGSLADSPSISIIKNTPVQAVVNWLDGQAWVGAWNSVPFLNMFFKPQLLVTSFVSLFQGWLVCLALVVVAYPFAILLGLAFALMKISKHRVLRAIAIVYINILRGTPLFLQIYIMFFGLPMLGINIDNNVLGVIVIAINSSAYQAEIFRAGIQSIPQGQYEASASLGMTGMQTMLWIILPQTVRRVIPTITSDFITSYKDTSLLSSVGVMELMMFSKNLTTVSGNITPYIAAAVYYLIVTLPLTKAVGVVERRLYDAEHGAGPRPKEPGEATGEKASEAPAGGAPEPRASMVESLAAPFRSHVRTDGGVADAL
;
A
#
# COMPACT_ATOMS: atom_id res chain seq x y z
N MET A 1 -41.30 53.98 39.42
CA MET A 1 -41.92 53.53 38.15
C MET A 1 -41.07 52.35 37.68
N GLY A 2 -41.37 51.07 37.96
CA GLY A 2 -42.66 50.37 37.88
C GLY A 2 -43.01 50.21 36.41
N ASP A 3 -43.15 49.07 35.76
CA ASP A 3 -43.23 47.63 36.10
C ASP A 3 -43.17 46.90 34.71
N GLY A 4 -43.08 45.56 34.64
CA GLY A 4 -43.34 44.83 33.37
C GLY A 4 -42.46 43.63 33.03
N ARG A 5 -42.64 42.53 33.77
CA ARG A 5 -42.03 41.18 33.57
C ARG A 5 -42.42 40.48 32.25
N ARG A 6 -41.54 39.58 31.78
CA ARG A 6 -41.75 38.11 31.50
C ARG A 6 -40.46 37.50 30.92
N THR A 7 -39.66 36.73 31.69
CA THR A 7 -39.54 35.24 31.68
C THR A 7 -39.39 34.65 30.27
N THR A 8 -38.27 34.03 29.90
CA THR A 8 -37.93 32.61 30.21
C THR A 8 -36.41 32.35 30.26
N ARG A 9 -35.95 31.54 31.22
CA ARG A 9 -34.58 31.02 31.38
C ARG A 9 -34.41 29.71 30.61
N LEU A 10 -33.23 29.45 30.05
CA LEU A 10 -32.63 28.11 30.10
C LEU A 10 -31.09 28.21 30.17
N LYS A 11 -30.50 27.33 30.99
CA LYS A 11 -29.09 27.24 31.38
C LYS A 11 -28.32 26.24 30.50
N GLY A 12 -26.98 26.36 30.47
CA GLY A 12 -26.04 25.30 30.04
C GLY A 12 -24.80 25.92 29.39
N LEU A 13 -23.79 26.37 30.15
CA LEU A 13 -22.64 25.59 30.66
C LEU A 13 -21.79 24.96 29.53
N GLY A 14 -20.80 25.71 29.04
CA GLY A 14 -19.72 25.20 28.20
C GLY A 14 -18.54 24.77 29.07
N VAL A 15 -18.08 23.53 28.89
CA VAL A 15 -16.95 22.91 29.60
C VAL A 15 -15.76 22.78 28.65
N THR A 16 -14.58 23.02 29.23
CA THR A 16 -13.23 23.10 28.68
C THR A 16 -12.58 21.71 28.51
N LEU A 17 -11.96 21.49 27.35
CA LEU A 17 -10.65 20.85 27.04
C LEU A 17 -10.13 19.61 27.85
N VAL A 18 -9.98 18.47 27.13
CA VAL A 18 -8.77 17.64 26.86
C VAL A 18 -7.94 16.93 27.98
N LEU A 19 -7.75 15.61 27.73
CA LEU A 19 -6.69 14.63 28.12
C LEU A 19 -6.48 14.18 29.58
N ALA A 20 -6.67 12.88 29.84
CA ALA A 20 -5.78 12.04 30.66
C ALA A 20 -5.97 10.54 30.38
N VAL A 21 -4.87 9.79 30.53
CA VAL A 21 -4.56 8.42 30.10
C VAL A 21 -4.66 7.41 31.26
N LEU A 22 -5.02 6.15 30.93
CA LEU A 22 -4.76 4.82 31.57
C LEU A 22 -4.68 4.69 33.11
N LEU A 23 -5.53 3.81 33.69
CA LEU A 23 -5.17 2.56 34.39
C LEU A 23 -6.40 2.03 35.17
N ALA A 24 -6.80 0.78 34.96
CA ALA A 24 -7.44 -0.04 36.01
C ALA A 24 -7.34 -1.54 35.67
N CYS A 25 -6.32 -2.19 36.24
CA CYS A 25 -6.31 -3.63 36.47
C CYS A 25 -7.42 -4.00 37.47
N GLY A 26 -8.22 -5.01 37.14
CA GLY A 26 -9.17 -5.65 38.04
C GLY A 26 -8.92 -7.15 38.10
N LEU A 27 -8.15 -7.58 39.10
CA LEU A 27 -7.97 -8.96 39.53
C LEU A 27 -9.30 -9.55 40.02
N GLY A 28 -9.65 -10.75 39.56
CA GLY A 28 -10.80 -11.53 40.01
C GLY A 28 -10.39 -12.93 40.46
N PHE A 29 -10.17 -13.06 41.77
CA PHE A 29 -10.30 -14.22 42.66
C PHE A 29 -9.88 -15.64 42.22
N ALA A 30 -8.82 -16.12 42.89
CA ALA A 30 -8.62 -17.52 43.21
C ALA A 30 -9.69 -18.03 44.20
N GLY A 31 -10.26 -19.20 43.91
CA GLY A 31 -11.06 -20.00 44.83
C GLY A 31 -10.70 -21.47 44.66
N CYS A 32 -10.02 -22.04 45.66
CA CYS A 32 -9.63 -23.44 45.68
C CYS A 32 -10.73 -24.38 46.21
N SER A 33 -10.69 -25.58 45.64
CA SER A 33 -11.02 -26.90 46.20
C SER A 33 -12.46 -27.28 46.51
N GLY A 34 -12.95 -28.23 45.72
CA GLY A 34 -14.00 -29.19 46.07
C GLY A 34 -13.85 -30.43 45.19
N SER A 35 -12.99 -31.36 45.61
CA SER A 35 -12.79 -32.66 44.94
C SER A 35 -14.01 -33.57 45.15
N THR A 36 -14.65 -33.97 44.05
CA THR A 36 -15.44 -35.21 44.02
C THR A 36 -15.23 -35.87 42.67
N SER A 37 -14.53 -37.00 42.69
CA SER A 37 -14.33 -37.90 41.58
C SER A 37 -15.60 -38.70 41.29
N SER A 38 -16.05 -38.75 40.03
CA SER A 38 -16.74 -39.92 39.48
C SER A 38 -16.30 -40.13 38.03
N ALA A 39 -15.86 -41.36 37.76
CA ALA A 39 -15.20 -41.80 36.55
C ALA A 39 -16.11 -41.79 35.31
N GLY A 40 -15.52 -41.28 34.22
CA GLY A 40 -15.84 -41.52 32.82
C GLY A 40 -14.53 -41.22 32.08
N ASP A 41 -14.10 -42.14 31.22
CA ASP A 41 -12.75 -42.24 30.63
C ASP A 41 -12.19 -40.94 30.02
N ALA A 42 -10.85 -40.86 30.03
CA ALA A 42 -10.07 -39.76 29.50
C ALA A 42 -10.37 -39.47 28.02
N ALA A 43 -11.20 -38.45 27.76
CA ALA A 43 -11.05 -37.67 26.55
C ALA A 43 -9.72 -36.92 26.65
N GLU A 44 -8.81 -37.12 25.70
CA GLU A 44 -7.63 -36.28 25.61
C GLU A 44 -8.04 -34.80 25.58
N ASP A 45 -7.31 -33.95 26.31
CA ASP A 45 -7.53 -32.51 26.25
C ASP A 45 -7.15 -32.02 24.84
N LEU A 46 -8.18 -31.82 24.01
CA LEU A 46 -8.09 -31.34 22.62
C LEU A 46 -7.80 -29.84 22.52
N GLY A 47 -7.61 -29.14 23.65
CA GLY A 47 -7.24 -27.71 23.64
C GLY A 47 -8.35 -26.79 23.13
N LEU A 48 -9.61 -27.17 23.33
CA LEU A 48 -10.78 -26.44 22.83
C LEU A 48 -10.98 -25.10 23.56
N VAL A 49 -11.45 -24.08 22.84
CA VAL A 49 -11.82 -22.76 23.38
C VAL A 49 -12.88 -22.90 24.48
N THR A 50 -13.88 -23.75 24.23
CA THR A 50 -14.91 -24.10 25.21
C THR A 50 -14.91 -25.62 25.43
N PRO A 51 -14.66 -26.11 26.66
CA PRO A 51 -14.66 -27.54 26.94
C PRO A 51 -15.95 -28.23 26.48
N GLY A 52 -15.82 -29.32 25.72
CA GLY A 52 -16.95 -30.10 25.18
C GLY A 52 -17.61 -29.53 23.93
N LYS A 53 -17.12 -28.41 23.40
CA LYS A 53 -17.65 -27.78 22.18
C LYS A 53 -16.57 -27.55 21.14
N LEU A 54 -16.87 -27.90 19.90
CA LEU A 54 -16.07 -27.53 18.73
C LEU A 54 -16.65 -26.24 18.14
N SER A 55 -15.97 -25.13 18.38
CA SER A 55 -16.35 -23.82 17.85
C SER A 55 -15.79 -23.60 16.44
N VAL A 56 -16.69 -23.40 15.48
CA VAL A 56 -16.41 -23.30 14.04
C VAL A 56 -16.63 -21.87 13.57
N VAL A 57 -15.65 -21.30 12.88
CA VAL A 57 -15.80 -20.01 12.18
C VAL A 57 -15.88 -20.24 10.67
N SER A 58 -16.85 -19.58 10.03
CA SER A 58 -17.02 -19.60 8.58
C SER A 58 -17.53 -18.25 8.06
N ASP A 59 -17.49 -18.06 6.75
CA ASP A 59 -18.14 -16.92 6.09
C ASP A 59 -19.65 -17.12 5.90
N LEU A 60 -20.13 -18.37 5.85
CA LEU A 60 -21.54 -18.73 5.67
C LEU A 60 -22.15 -18.06 4.43
N ALA A 61 -21.39 -18.01 3.34
CA ALA A 61 -21.77 -17.37 2.08
C ALA A 61 -21.52 -18.22 0.81
N ASN A 62 -21.15 -19.50 0.96
CA ASN A 62 -20.68 -20.38 -0.11
C ASN A 62 -21.58 -21.62 -0.29
N PRO A 63 -22.85 -21.49 -0.69
CA PRO A 63 -23.66 -22.66 -0.99
C PRO A 63 -23.05 -23.44 -2.19
N PRO A 64 -23.02 -24.79 -2.13
CA PRO A 64 -23.73 -25.64 -1.19
C PRO A 64 -22.91 -26.04 0.06
N PHE A 65 -21.72 -25.48 0.29
CA PHE A 65 -20.83 -25.88 1.39
C PHE A 65 -21.28 -25.34 2.74
N ASP A 66 -21.40 -24.03 2.85
CA ASP A 66 -21.76 -23.37 4.09
C ASP A 66 -22.45 -22.05 3.79
N TYR A 67 -23.67 -21.90 4.30
CA TYR A 67 -24.48 -20.70 4.08
C TYR A 67 -25.54 -20.54 5.15
N ILE A 68 -26.09 -19.33 5.28
CA ILE A 68 -27.28 -19.11 6.09
C ILE A 68 -28.53 -19.48 5.29
N GLU A 69 -29.34 -20.41 5.81
CA GLU A 69 -30.61 -20.78 5.19
C GLU A 69 -31.53 -19.55 5.07
N GLU A 70 -32.13 -19.38 3.89
CA GLU A 70 -32.92 -18.19 3.55
C GLU A 70 -34.01 -17.89 4.58
N GLY A 71 -34.01 -16.67 5.13
CA GLY A 71 -34.99 -16.24 6.13
C GLY A 71 -34.76 -16.76 7.55
N THR A 72 -33.64 -17.43 7.81
CA THR A 72 -33.26 -17.93 9.14
C THR A 72 -31.92 -17.33 9.62
N THR A 73 -31.44 -17.81 10.76
CA THR A 73 -30.06 -17.57 11.25
C THR A 73 -29.28 -18.88 11.36
N ASN A 74 -29.77 -19.96 10.75
CA ASN A 74 -29.21 -21.29 10.89
C ASN A 74 -28.19 -21.56 9.77
N PRO A 75 -26.96 -21.96 10.10
CA PRO A 75 -26.02 -22.50 9.12
C PRO A 75 -26.56 -23.78 8.50
N ALA A 76 -26.38 -23.94 7.19
CA ALA A 76 -26.68 -25.12 6.41
C ALA A 76 -25.62 -25.34 5.33
N GLY A 77 -25.55 -26.57 4.80
CA GLY A 77 -24.63 -26.94 3.72
C GLY A 77 -23.83 -28.20 4.02
N PHE A 78 -23.09 -28.66 3.01
CA PHE A 78 -22.23 -29.85 3.09
C PHE A 78 -21.22 -29.75 4.24
N GLU A 79 -20.48 -28.64 4.33
CA GLU A 79 -19.42 -28.49 5.32
C GLU A 79 -20.00 -28.27 6.73
N VAL A 80 -21.18 -27.65 6.84
CA VAL A 80 -21.91 -27.56 8.12
C VAL A 80 -22.26 -28.96 8.64
N GLU A 81 -22.78 -29.84 7.78
CA GLU A 81 -23.12 -31.21 8.16
C GLU A 81 -21.88 -32.08 8.40
N LEU A 82 -20.81 -31.86 7.64
CA LEU A 82 -19.50 -32.50 7.87
C LEU A 82 -18.97 -32.15 9.26
N MET A 83 -18.91 -30.86 9.62
CA MET A 83 -18.43 -30.42 10.92
C MET A 83 -19.28 -30.98 12.08
N GLN A 84 -20.59 -31.08 11.91
CA GLN A 84 -21.47 -31.72 12.88
C GLN A 84 -21.17 -33.22 13.04
N ALA A 85 -20.96 -33.93 11.94
CA ALA A 85 -20.61 -35.35 11.97
C ALA A 85 -19.25 -35.60 12.64
N LEU A 86 -18.24 -34.78 12.33
CA LEU A 86 -16.91 -34.86 12.95
C LEU A 86 -16.96 -34.55 14.45
N ALA A 87 -17.67 -33.49 14.85
CA ALA A 87 -17.87 -33.17 16.26
C ALA A 87 -18.56 -34.31 17.00
N GLN A 88 -19.57 -34.95 16.40
CA GLN A 88 -20.25 -36.09 16.99
C GLN A 88 -19.32 -37.29 17.22
N LYS A 89 -18.45 -37.60 16.25
CA LYS A 89 -17.44 -38.68 16.37
C LYS A 89 -16.44 -38.39 17.49
N LEU A 90 -16.10 -37.12 17.70
CA LEU A 90 -15.24 -36.66 18.81
C LEU A 90 -15.98 -36.53 20.15
N GLY A 91 -17.30 -36.77 20.20
CA GLY A 91 -18.11 -36.61 21.41
C GLY A 91 -18.31 -35.15 21.83
N LEU A 92 -18.26 -34.21 20.87
CA LEU A 92 -18.37 -32.77 21.06
C LEU A 92 -19.69 -32.20 20.49
N GLU A 93 -20.12 -31.07 21.03
CA GLU A 93 -21.17 -30.23 20.42
C GLU A 93 -20.55 -29.30 19.35
N CYS A 94 -21.13 -29.25 18.15
CA CYS A 94 -20.67 -28.33 17.10
C CYS A 94 -21.36 -26.97 17.24
N GLU A 95 -20.60 -25.87 17.32
CA GLU A 95 -21.12 -24.51 17.44
C GLU A 95 -20.51 -23.60 16.37
N PHE A 96 -21.33 -23.13 15.43
CA PHE A 96 -20.91 -22.13 14.46
C PHE A 96 -21.01 -20.71 15.06
N LEU A 97 -19.93 -19.96 14.94
CA LEU A 97 -19.88 -18.54 15.29
C LEU A 97 -20.60 -17.68 14.24
N PRO A 98 -20.96 -16.42 14.56
CA PRO A 98 -21.50 -15.51 13.56
C PRO A 98 -20.58 -15.36 12.35
N ALA A 99 -21.17 -15.30 11.16
CA ALA A 99 -20.46 -15.15 9.88
C ALA A 99 -19.34 -14.11 9.93
N GLN A 100 -18.17 -14.49 9.45
CA GLN A 100 -16.99 -13.64 9.33
C GLN A 100 -16.64 -13.40 7.86
N LYS A 101 -15.72 -12.49 7.56
CA LYS A 101 -15.18 -12.41 6.20
C LYS A 101 -14.19 -13.54 5.98
N PHE A 102 -14.20 -14.14 4.79
CA PHE A 102 -13.30 -15.24 4.42
C PHE A 102 -11.83 -14.93 4.76
N ASP A 103 -11.35 -13.75 4.35
CA ASP A 103 -9.98 -13.27 4.58
C ASP A 103 -9.59 -13.06 6.06
N SER A 104 -10.56 -13.07 6.97
CA SER A 104 -10.37 -12.90 8.41
C SER A 104 -10.31 -14.20 9.20
N ILE A 105 -10.71 -15.34 8.62
CA ILE A 105 -10.81 -16.64 9.30
C ILE A 105 -9.43 -17.16 9.73
N ILE A 106 -8.48 -17.27 8.80
CA ILE A 106 -7.11 -17.74 9.14
C ILE A 106 -6.47 -16.84 10.21
N PRO A 107 -6.47 -15.49 10.10
CA PRO A 107 -5.99 -14.62 11.18
C PRO A 107 -6.67 -14.86 12.53
N MET A 108 -7.96 -15.20 12.54
CA MET A 108 -8.70 -15.49 13.77
C MET A 108 -8.25 -16.79 14.42
N ILE A 109 -8.12 -17.88 13.65
CA ILE A 109 -7.64 -19.18 14.16
C ILE A 109 -6.19 -19.05 14.63
N LYS A 110 -5.34 -18.38 13.86
CA LYS A 110 -3.94 -18.12 14.24
C LYS A 110 -3.81 -17.31 15.52
N GLN A 111 -4.67 -16.30 15.73
CA GLN A 111 -4.68 -15.51 16.97
C GLN A 111 -5.06 -16.38 18.19
N GLY A 112 -5.88 -17.41 17.98
CA GLY A 112 -6.39 -18.30 19.01
C GLY A 112 -7.44 -17.68 19.94
N GLY A 113 -8.09 -18.53 20.73
CA GLY A 113 -8.98 -18.12 21.83
C GLY A 113 -10.38 -17.62 21.45
N LYS A 114 -10.75 -17.64 20.16
CA LYS A 114 -12.09 -17.25 19.67
C LYS A 114 -12.87 -18.38 19.01
N ALA A 115 -12.20 -19.18 18.19
CA ALA A 115 -12.73 -20.36 17.53
C ALA A 115 -11.66 -21.47 17.55
N ASP A 116 -12.09 -22.71 17.42
CA ASP A 116 -11.21 -23.88 17.37
C ASP A 116 -10.73 -24.14 15.95
N VAL A 117 -11.65 -24.04 14.98
CA VAL A 117 -11.41 -24.39 13.58
C VAL A 117 -12.10 -23.42 12.61
N GLY A 118 -11.52 -23.27 11.42
CA GLY A 118 -12.15 -22.62 10.28
C GLY A 118 -12.64 -23.64 9.26
N ALA A 119 -13.89 -23.55 8.83
CA ALA A 119 -14.49 -24.47 7.86
C ALA A 119 -15.35 -23.66 6.89
N SER A 120 -14.78 -23.33 5.73
CA SER A 120 -15.36 -22.50 4.67
C SER A 120 -14.67 -22.86 3.34
N ASN A 121 -14.75 -24.14 2.95
CA ASN A 121 -14.20 -24.70 1.71
C ASN A 121 -12.74 -24.26 1.43
N PHE A 122 -11.90 -24.30 2.47
CA PHE A 122 -10.55 -23.75 2.40
C PHE A 122 -9.61 -24.63 1.56
N THR A 123 -9.13 -24.10 0.45
CA THR A 123 -8.02 -24.73 -0.31
C THR A 123 -6.72 -24.80 0.49
N ILE A 124 -6.14 -25.99 0.58
CA ILE A 124 -4.82 -26.23 1.17
C ILE A 124 -3.73 -25.71 0.21
N THR A 125 -3.00 -24.67 0.62
CA THR A 125 -1.88 -24.11 -0.15
C THR A 125 -0.60 -24.11 0.69
N ASP A 126 0.56 -24.16 0.04
CA ASP A 126 1.86 -24.13 0.74
C ASP A 126 2.01 -22.83 1.55
N GLU A 127 1.56 -21.72 0.98
CA GLU A 127 1.60 -20.41 1.63
C GLU A 127 0.72 -20.37 2.88
N ARG A 128 -0.47 -20.99 2.86
CA ARG A 128 -1.31 -21.09 4.05
C ARG A 128 -0.68 -22.03 5.08
N LEU A 129 -0.09 -23.15 4.63
CA LEU A 129 0.62 -24.12 5.47
C LEU A 129 1.85 -23.54 6.17
N GLU A 130 2.38 -22.38 5.76
CA GLU A 130 3.41 -21.67 6.54
C GLU A 130 2.84 -21.07 7.83
N GLU A 131 1.60 -20.60 7.78
CA GLU A 131 0.99 -19.78 8.83
C GLU A 131 -0.05 -20.52 9.68
N ILE A 132 -0.67 -21.57 9.14
CA ILE A 132 -1.76 -22.33 9.75
C ILE A 132 -1.63 -23.83 9.45
N ASP A 133 -2.36 -24.66 10.19
CA ASP A 133 -2.41 -26.11 9.97
C ASP A 133 -3.71 -26.50 9.26
N PHE A 134 -3.72 -27.67 8.62
CA PHE A 134 -4.89 -28.21 7.94
C PHE A 134 -5.08 -29.68 8.27
N THR A 135 -6.34 -30.13 8.29
CA THR A 135 -6.65 -31.56 8.21
C THR A 135 -6.29 -32.14 6.84
N ASP A 136 -6.31 -33.46 6.73
CA ASP A 136 -6.39 -34.17 5.47
C ASP A 136 -7.52 -33.62 4.60
N ALA A 137 -7.29 -33.57 3.29
CA ALA A 137 -8.27 -33.06 2.35
C ALA A 137 -9.53 -33.92 2.36
N TYR A 138 -10.70 -33.28 2.38
CA TYR A 138 -11.99 -33.97 2.33
C TYR A 138 -12.63 -33.95 0.94
N ILE A 139 -12.39 -32.90 0.13
CA ILE A 139 -12.90 -32.75 -1.25
C ILE A 139 -11.78 -32.29 -2.18
N ASP A 140 -11.73 -32.87 -3.39
CA ASP A 140 -10.98 -32.30 -4.51
C ASP A 140 -11.90 -31.42 -5.36
N SER A 141 -11.40 -30.28 -5.81
CA SER A 141 -12.18 -29.27 -6.52
C SER A 141 -11.35 -28.52 -7.56
N ASN A 142 -12.01 -27.60 -8.24
CA ASN A 142 -11.47 -26.76 -9.30
C ASN A 142 -12.07 -25.35 -9.18
N GLN A 143 -11.56 -24.40 -9.96
CA GLN A 143 -12.14 -23.05 -10.04
C GLN A 143 -13.12 -22.95 -11.22
N GLY A 144 -14.16 -22.14 -11.07
CA GLY A 144 -15.16 -21.86 -12.11
C GLY A 144 -15.13 -20.40 -12.53
N VAL A 145 -15.14 -20.13 -13.83
CA VAL A 145 -15.35 -18.79 -14.39
C VAL A 145 -16.79 -18.67 -14.86
N VAL A 146 -17.56 -17.80 -14.22
CA VAL A 146 -18.97 -17.54 -14.58
C VAL A 146 -19.08 -16.24 -15.38
N THR A 147 -19.81 -16.29 -16.49
CA THR A 147 -20.08 -15.11 -17.33
C THR A 147 -21.56 -15.03 -17.72
N SER A 148 -21.94 -13.95 -18.39
CA SER A 148 -23.18 -13.92 -19.16
C SER A 148 -23.17 -14.98 -20.27
N ALA A 149 -24.34 -15.45 -20.68
CA ALA A 149 -24.47 -16.42 -21.78
C ALA A 149 -23.85 -15.95 -23.11
N ALA A 150 -23.77 -14.64 -23.34
CA ALA A 150 -23.17 -14.07 -24.54
C ALA A 150 -21.63 -14.16 -24.56
N LEU A 151 -21.00 -14.09 -23.38
CA LEU A 151 -19.54 -14.12 -23.24
C LEU A 151 -18.99 -15.55 -23.02
N ALA A 152 -19.87 -16.51 -22.69
CA ALA A 152 -19.46 -17.86 -22.31
C ALA A 152 -18.67 -18.58 -23.42
N GLY A 153 -19.18 -18.59 -24.66
CA GLY A 153 -18.50 -19.26 -25.78
C GLY A 153 -17.10 -18.68 -26.11
N PRO A 154 -16.94 -17.34 -26.19
CA PRO A 154 -15.63 -16.73 -26.33
C PRO A 154 -14.63 -17.09 -25.20
N VAL A 155 -15.11 -17.15 -23.96
CA VAL A 155 -14.26 -17.49 -22.79
C VAL A 155 -13.87 -18.96 -22.78
N GLU A 156 -14.78 -19.86 -23.13
CA GLU A 156 -14.51 -21.29 -23.27
C GLU A 156 -13.45 -21.57 -24.34
N ALA A 157 -13.50 -20.84 -25.47
CA ALA A 157 -12.56 -21.01 -26.57
C ALA A 157 -11.15 -20.45 -26.27
N ASP A 158 -11.07 -19.26 -25.67
CA ASP A 158 -9.81 -18.62 -25.26
C ASP A 158 -10.10 -17.53 -24.21
N TYR A 159 -10.03 -17.91 -22.93
CA TYR A 159 -10.30 -16.98 -21.83
C TYR A 159 -9.30 -15.82 -21.76
N SER A 160 -8.05 -16.01 -22.20
CA SER A 160 -7.03 -14.96 -22.15
C SER A 160 -7.39 -13.89 -23.17
N SER A 161 -7.68 -14.29 -24.40
CA SER A 161 -8.18 -13.37 -25.42
C SER A 161 -9.54 -12.75 -25.05
N ALA A 162 -10.38 -13.40 -24.25
CA ALA A 162 -11.69 -12.85 -23.89
C ALA A 162 -11.67 -11.92 -22.65
N LEU A 163 -10.87 -12.24 -21.63
CA LEU A 163 -10.91 -11.60 -20.31
C LEU A 163 -9.63 -10.83 -19.96
N ASP A 164 -8.46 -11.24 -20.44
CA ASP A 164 -7.18 -10.57 -20.14
C ASP A 164 -6.97 -9.34 -21.04
N GLN A 165 -7.90 -8.38 -20.97
CA GLN A 165 -7.84 -7.15 -21.76
C GLN A 165 -8.10 -5.91 -20.91
N ALA A 166 -7.47 -4.80 -21.31
CA ALA A 166 -7.73 -3.50 -20.70
C ALA A 166 -9.22 -3.12 -20.84
N GLY A 167 -9.86 -2.82 -19.71
CA GLY A 167 -11.28 -2.48 -19.65
C GLY A 167 -12.20 -3.63 -19.25
N MET A 168 -11.71 -4.88 -19.23
CA MET A 168 -12.45 -6.00 -18.62
C MET A 168 -12.35 -5.91 -17.10
N THR A 169 -13.46 -6.18 -16.42
CA THR A 169 -13.54 -6.25 -14.96
C THR A 169 -13.99 -7.64 -14.55
N VAL A 170 -13.17 -8.30 -13.73
CA VAL A 170 -13.42 -9.65 -13.22
C VAL A 170 -13.56 -9.60 -11.71
N ALA A 171 -14.67 -10.11 -11.20
CA ALA A 171 -14.95 -10.13 -9.77
C ALA A 171 -14.50 -11.44 -9.14
N VAL A 172 -13.94 -11.35 -7.94
CA VAL A 172 -13.46 -12.49 -7.15
C VAL A 172 -13.79 -12.24 -5.67
N GLN A 173 -13.89 -13.30 -4.88
CA GLN A 173 -13.95 -13.16 -3.42
C GLN A 173 -12.54 -12.91 -2.86
N ALA A 174 -12.42 -11.94 -1.95
CA ALA A 174 -11.15 -11.54 -1.35
C ALA A 174 -10.51 -12.67 -0.54
N GLY A 175 -9.20 -12.86 -0.70
CA GLY A 175 -8.40 -13.83 0.05
C GLY A 175 -8.47 -15.27 -0.48
N THR A 176 -9.18 -15.51 -1.58
CA THR A 176 -9.39 -16.85 -2.15
C THR A 176 -8.31 -17.25 -3.16
N THR A 177 -8.21 -18.55 -3.44
CA THR A 177 -7.39 -19.09 -4.52
C THR A 177 -7.92 -18.68 -5.90
N GLY A 178 -9.23 -18.45 -6.04
CA GLY A 178 -9.84 -17.84 -7.23
C GLY A 178 -9.34 -16.42 -7.50
N GLU A 179 -9.18 -15.58 -6.45
CA GLU A 179 -8.52 -14.27 -6.58
C GLU A 179 -7.07 -14.43 -7.04
N ALA A 180 -6.32 -15.32 -6.39
CA ALA A 180 -4.91 -15.56 -6.74
C ALA A 180 -4.77 -15.98 -8.21
N TRP A 181 -5.62 -16.91 -8.66
CA TRP A 181 -5.67 -17.34 -10.05
C TRP A 181 -6.03 -16.20 -10.99
N ALA A 182 -7.06 -15.40 -10.69
CA ALA A 182 -7.45 -14.30 -11.56
C ALA A 182 -6.35 -13.24 -11.69
N ARG A 183 -5.65 -12.93 -10.60
CA ARG A 183 -4.54 -11.96 -10.61
C ARG A 183 -3.32 -12.47 -11.38
N GLU A 184 -3.02 -13.77 -11.28
CA GLU A 184 -1.91 -14.40 -11.99
C GLU A 184 -2.19 -14.51 -13.49
N ASN A 185 -3.44 -14.78 -13.86
CA ASN A 185 -3.80 -15.22 -15.21
C ASN A 185 -4.52 -14.18 -16.05
N LEU A 186 -5.02 -13.10 -15.43
CA LEU A 186 -5.67 -11.99 -16.10
C LEU A 186 -5.01 -10.64 -15.71
N PRO A 187 -3.67 -10.50 -15.83
CA PRO A 187 -2.94 -9.34 -15.33
C PRO A 187 -3.30 -8.00 -16.00
N ARG A 188 -3.92 -8.03 -17.19
CA ARG A 188 -4.39 -6.83 -17.91
C ARG A 188 -5.86 -6.50 -17.62
N ALA A 189 -6.59 -7.39 -16.96
CA ALA A 189 -7.95 -7.14 -16.49
C ALA A 189 -7.94 -6.38 -15.15
N ASN A 190 -9.03 -5.67 -14.86
CA ASN A 190 -9.27 -5.11 -13.54
C ASN A 190 -9.91 -6.16 -12.62
N VAL A 191 -9.10 -6.82 -11.78
CA VAL A 191 -9.58 -7.80 -10.80
C VAL A 191 -10.10 -7.10 -9.55
N VAL A 192 -11.40 -7.21 -9.30
CA VAL A 192 -12.11 -6.59 -8.16
C VAL A 192 -12.39 -7.65 -7.11
N ALA A 193 -11.77 -7.49 -5.94
CA ALA A 193 -12.02 -8.34 -4.78
C ALA A 193 -13.26 -7.84 -4.01
N LEU A 194 -14.16 -8.76 -3.70
CA LEU A 194 -15.43 -8.55 -2.99
C LEU A 194 -15.48 -9.42 -1.73
N ASP A 195 -16.43 -9.13 -0.85
CA ASP A 195 -16.55 -9.85 0.43
C ASP A 195 -17.08 -11.29 0.26
N ASP A 196 -17.88 -11.56 -0.78
CA ASP A 196 -18.54 -12.85 -1.01
C ASP A 196 -18.76 -13.14 -2.52
N PRO A 197 -18.89 -14.41 -2.93
CA PRO A 197 -19.08 -14.79 -4.34
C PRO A 197 -20.46 -14.42 -4.90
N ILE A 198 -21.48 -14.24 -4.04
CA ILE A 198 -22.84 -13.87 -4.45
C ILE A 198 -22.87 -12.44 -4.99
N ALA A 199 -22.13 -11.52 -4.35
CA ALA A 199 -21.93 -10.16 -4.82
C ALA A 199 -21.20 -10.13 -6.17
N ALA A 200 -20.25 -11.04 -6.39
CA ALA A 200 -19.57 -11.19 -7.68
C ALA A 200 -20.56 -11.62 -8.78
N LEU A 201 -21.35 -12.66 -8.53
CA LEU A 201 -22.36 -13.18 -9.47
C LEU A 201 -23.48 -12.17 -9.77
N THR A 202 -23.97 -11.46 -8.76
CA THR A 202 -24.94 -10.35 -8.92
C THR A 202 -24.36 -9.24 -9.81
N GLY A 203 -23.08 -8.93 -9.64
CA GLY A 203 -22.38 -7.96 -10.48
C GLY A 203 -22.26 -8.43 -11.93
N VAL A 204 -22.01 -9.71 -12.19
CA VAL A 204 -22.02 -10.27 -13.55
C VAL A 204 -23.42 -10.21 -14.16
N GLN A 205 -24.46 -10.61 -13.42
CA GLN A 205 -25.85 -10.59 -13.89
C GLN A 205 -26.34 -9.17 -14.24
N SER A 206 -25.93 -8.18 -13.47
CA SER A 206 -26.25 -6.76 -13.72
C SER A 206 -25.39 -6.11 -14.81
N GLY A 207 -24.37 -6.83 -15.31
CA GLY A 207 -23.42 -6.33 -16.31
C GLY A 207 -22.36 -5.38 -15.74
N LEU A 208 -22.25 -5.27 -14.41
CA LEU A 208 -21.20 -4.51 -13.73
C LEU A 208 -19.82 -5.16 -13.93
N TYR A 209 -19.77 -6.49 -13.95
CA TYR A 209 -18.56 -7.29 -14.19
C TYR A 209 -18.75 -8.20 -15.41
N GLN A 210 -17.66 -8.52 -16.11
CA GLN A 210 -17.70 -9.41 -17.27
C GLN A 210 -17.64 -10.88 -16.87
N ALA A 211 -16.91 -11.19 -15.80
CA ALA A 211 -16.80 -12.53 -15.24
C ALA A 211 -16.70 -12.50 -13.72
N ALA A 212 -17.06 -13.61 -13.09
CA ALA A 212 -16.76 -13.92 -11.70
C ALA A 212 -15.93 -15.20 -11.64
N VAL A 213 -14.95 -15.26 -10.72
CA VAL A 213 -14.16 -16.48 -10.46
C VAL A 213 -14.26 -16.85 -8.99
N ALA A 214 -14.67 -18.09 -8.72
CA ALA A 214 -14.58 -18.75 -7.43
C ALA A 214 -14.71 -20.27 -7.62
N ASP A 215 -14.71 -21.00 -6.53
CA ASP A 215 -14.80 -22.45 -6.48
C ASP A 215 -15.91 -23.01 -7.38
N LEU A 216 -15.55 -24.00 -8.19
CA LEU A 216 -16.42 -24.56 -9.20
C LEU A 216 -17.76 -25.08 -8.63
N PRO A 217 -17.81 -25.83 -7.53
CA PRO A 217 -19.08 -26.35 -7.04
C PRO A 217 -20.02 -25.23 -6.55
N VAL A 218 -19.46 -24.15 -5.99
CA VAL A 218 -20.22 -22.94 -5.62
C VAL A 218 -20.80 -22.28 -6.88
N MET A 219 -19.96 -22.08 -7.89
CA MET A 219 -20.37 -21.48 -9.16
C MET A 219 -21.44 -22.30 -9.90
N GLN A 220 -21.30 -23.63 -9.93
CA GLN A 220 -22.28 -24.53 -10.53
C GLN A 220 -23.61 -24.50 -9.78
N TYR A 221 -23.57 -24.58 -8.45
CA TYR A 221 -24.77 -24.53 -7.62
C TYR A 221 -25.52 -23.22 -7.80
N GLU A 222 -24.83 -22.08 -7.77
CA GLU A 222 -25.45 -20.77 -7.88
C GLU A 222 -26.03 -20.51 -9.27
N VAL A 223 -25.31 -20.88 -10.34
CA VAL A 223 -25.84 -20.77 -11.71
C VAL A 223 -27.08 -21.63 -11.90
N LEU A 224 -27.11 -22.83 -11.32
CA LEU A 224 -28.25 -23.74 -11.42
C LEU A 224 -29.48 -23.25 -10.66
N ASN A 225 -29.29 -22.72 -9.45
CA ASN A 225 -30.39 -22.43 -8.52
C ASN A 225 -30.84 -20.96 -8.51
N SER A 226 -29.91 -20.01 -8.64
CA SER A 226 -30.18 -18.58 -8.40
C SER A 226 -29.92 -17.70 -9.63
N TYR A 227 -28.94 -18.08 -10.47
CA TYR A 227 -28.42 -17.27 -11.57
C TYR A 227 -28.59 -17.91 -12.94
N SER A 228 -29.78 -18.43 -13.25
CA SER A 228 -30.09 -19.19 -14.49
C SER A 228 -29.80 -18.49 -15.84
N GLN A 229 -29.53 -17.18 -15.84
CA GLN A 229 -29.13 -16.41 -17.03
C GLN A 229 -27.60 -16.37 -17.25
N LEU A 230 -26.84 -16.77 -16.24
CA LEU A 230 -25.40 -16.89 -16.29
C LEU A 230 -25.01 -18.31 -16.73
N LYS A 231 -23.73 -18.49 -17.06
CA LYS A 231 -23.15 -19.78 -17.37
C LYS A 231 -21.78 -19.90 -16.71
N VAL A 232 -21.48 -21.09 -16.19
CA VAL A 232 -20.09 -21.50 -15.97
C VAL A 232 -19.47 -21.64 -17.36
N ALA A 233 -18.68 -20.66 -17.75
CA ALA A 233 -18.09 -20.52 -19.09
C ALA A 233 -16.80 -21.31 -19.24
N LEU A 234 -16.06 -21.47 -18.14
CA LEU A 234 -14.82 -22.22 -18.09
C LEU A 234 -14.71 -22.90 -16.73
N GLN A 235 -14.37 -24.18 -16.74
CA GLN A 235 -13.84 -24.86 -15.57
C GLN A 235 -12.32 -24.79 -15.67
N VAL A 236 -11.70 -24.20 -14.66
CA VAL A 236 -10.25 -24.07 -14.57
C VAL A 236 -9.75 -25.25 -13.75
N PRO A 237 -8.95 -26.15 -14.33
CA PRO A 237 -8.51 -27.37 -13.67
C PRO A 237 -7.39 -27.02 -12.67
N THR A 238 -7.76 -26.46 -11.51
CA THR A 238 -6.83 -26.00 -10.49
C THR A 238 -6.39 -27.10 -9.52
N GLY A 239 -7.10 -28.22 -9.45
CA GLY A 239 -6.77 -29.35 -8.58
C GLY A 239 -6.76 -28.98 -7.10
N GLU A 240 -7.71 -28.15 -6.67
CA GLU A 240 -7.83 -27.72 -5.28
C GLU A 240 -8.15 -28.89 -4.36
N GLN A 241 -7.71 -28.77 -3.12
CA GLN A 241 -8.01 -29.73 -2.06
C GLN A 241 -8.51 -28.96 -0.86
N TYR A 242 -9.72 -29.26 -0.40
CA TYR A 242 -10.33 -28.56 0.72
C TYR A 242 -10.04 -29.26 2.04
N GLY A 243 -9.58 -28.49 3.03
CA GLY A 243 -9.26 -28.97 4.37
C GLY A 243 -9.78 -28.02 5.44
N ILE A 244 -9.93 -28.54 6.66
CA ILE A 244 -10.37 -27.76 7.82
C ILE A 244 -9.15 -27.01 8.38
N VAL A 245 -9.30 -25.71 8.60
CA VAL A 245 -8.24 -24.83 9.13
C VAL A 245 -8.09 -25.05 10.64
N VAL A 246 -6.88 -25.38 11.10
CA VAL A 246 -6.57 -25.62 12.53
C VAL A 246 -5.35 -24.78 12.95
N SER A 247 -5.28 -24.35 14.20
CA SER A 247 -4.10 -23.64 14.70
C SER A 247 -2.88 -24.58 14.75
N LYS A 248 -1.72 -24.12 14.23
CA LYS A 248 -0.44 -24.82 14.38
C LYS A 248 -0.01 -25.03 15.83
N ASP A 249 -0.53 -24.22 16.74
CA ASP A 249 -0.28 -24.38 18.17
C ASP A 249 -1.11 -25.53 18.79
N ASN A 250 -2.02 -26.15 18.02
CA ASN A 250 -2.86 -27.27 18.44
C ASN A 250 -2.85 -28.48 17.45
N PRO A 251 -1.68 -29.12 17.25
CA PRO A 251 -1.57 -30.29 16.35
C PRO A 251 -2.35 -31.53 16.84
N ARG A 252 -2.76 -31.54 18.12
CA ARG A 252 -3.60 -32.61 18.68
C ARG A 252 -5.02 -32.56 18.14
N LEU A 253 -5.57 -31.36 17.95
CA LEU A 253 -6.88 -31.19 17.35
C LEU A 253 -6.86 -31.57 15.86
N THR A 254 -5.80 -31.22 15.12
CA THR A 254 -5.62 -31.66 13.73
C THR A 254 -5.66 -33.19 13.64
N ALA A 255 -4.83 -33.89 14.42
CA ALA A 255 -4.78 -35.36 14.41
C ALA A 255 -6.12 -36.02 14.78
N ALA A 256 -6.85 -35.46 15.75
CA ALA A 256 -8.16 -35.97 16.14
C ALA A 256 -9.22 -35.78 15.03
N LEU A 257 -9.18 -34.63 14.34
CA LEU A 257 -10.06 -34.38 13.19
C LEU A 257 -9.72 -35.29 12.00
N ASP A 258 -8.44 -35.56 11.74
CA ASP A 258 -8.01 -36.51 10.70
C ASP A 258 -8.48 -37.93 10.99
N GLU A 259 -8.41 -38.39 12.25
CA GLU A 259 -8.94 -39.69 12.65
C GLU A 259 -10.46 -39.75 12.45
N ALA A 260 -11.18 -38.69 12.84
CA ALA A 260 -12.63 -38.59 12.64
C ALA A 260 -13.02 -38.53 11.14
N LEU A 261 -12.24 -37.83 10.31
CA LEU A 261 -12.39 -37.77 8.86
C LEU A 261 -12.14 -39.14 8.21
N ALA A 262 -11.08 -39.85 8.63
CA ALA A 262 -10.78 -41.20 8.18
C ALA A 262 -11.90 -42.19 8.55
N GLU A 263 -12.46 -42.07 9.75
CA GLU A 263 -13.63 -42.85 10.17
C GLU A 263 -14.87 -42.52 9.33
N ALA A 264 -15.15 -41.23 9.07
CA ALA A 264 -16.26 -40.78 8.24
C ALA A 264 -16.15 -41.23 6.77
N ARG A 265 -14.92 -41.35 6.25
CA ARG A 265 -14.65 -41.99 4.95
C ARG A 265 -14.92 -43.49 5.01
N ALA A 266 -14.44 -44.18 6.05
CA ALA A 266 -14.53 -45.63 6.16
C ALA A 266 -15.96 -46.15 6.38
N ASP A 267 -16.80 -45.39 7.08
CA ASP A 267 -18.20 -45.77 7.37
C ASP A 267 -19.23 -45.27 6.34
N GLY A 268 -18.77 -44.53 5.32
CA GLY A 268 -19.60 -43.99 4.24
C GLY A 268 -20.36 -42.72 4.59
N THR A 269 -20.09 -42.10 5.75
CA THR A 269 -20.69 -40.80 6.11
C THR A 269 -20.33 -39.72 5.09
N LEU A 270 -19.06 -39.66 4.66
CA LEU A 270 -18.62 -38.67 3.68
C LEU A 270 -19.28 -38.90 2.31
N ASP A 271 -19.30 -40.14 1.82
CA ASP A 271 -19.97 -40.51 0.56
C ASP A 271 -21.46 -40.14 0.58
N ALA A 272 -22.14 -40.34 1.72
CA ALA A 272 -23.56 -39.98 1.87
C ALA A 272 -23.79 -38.46 1.83
N LEU A 273 -22.89 -37.68 2.44
CA LEU A 273 -22.92 -36.22 2.37
C LEU A 273 -22.62 -35.74 0.95
N GLU A 274 -21.62 -36.31 0.27
CA GLU A 274 -21.28 -35.95 -1.10
C GLU A 274 -22.43 -36.26 -2.05
N GLN A 275 -23.02 -37.45 -1.94
CA GLN A 275 -24.19 -37.84 -2.73
C GLN A 275 -25.40 -36.94 -2.48
N LYS A 276 -25.62 -36.50 -1.23
CA LYS A 276 -26.73 -35.62 -0.87
C LYS A 276 -26.58 -34.23 -1.48
N TRP A 277 -25.38 -33.65 -1.42
CA TRP A 277 -25.13 -32.26 -1.77
C TRP A 277 -24.67 -32.05 -3.22
N PHE A 278 -24.00 -33.05 -3.82
CA PHE A 278 -23.44 -32.98 -5.17
C PHE A 278 -23.99 -34.05 -6.12
N GLY A 279 -24.65 -35.10 -5.63
CA GLY A 279 -25.07 -36.28 -6.43
C GLY A 279 -26.22 -36.07 -7.43
N ALA A 280 -26.59 -34.84 -7.77
CA ALA A 280 -27.68 -34.51 -8.69
C ALA A 280 -27.22 -34.03 -10.09
N SER A 281 -25.98 -34.32 -10.52
CA SER A 281 -25.45 -33.84 -11.81
C SER A 281 -24.70 -34.87 -12.66
N GLU A 282 -25.02 -36.17 -12.61
CA GLU A 282 -24.60 -37.13 -13.67
C GLU A 282 -25.58 -37.21 -14.86
N GLY A 283 -26.40 -36.18 -15.04
CA GLY A 283 -27.53 -36.17 -15.96
C GLY A 283 -27.46 -35.19 -17.13
N SER A 284 -26.28 -34.71 -17.56
CA SER A 284 -26.10 -34.00 -18.86
C SER A 284 -24.63 -33.60 -19.12
N ALA A 285 -23.67 -34.51 -18.94
CA ALA A 285 -22.38 -34.36 -19.62
C ALA A 285 -22.52 -35.01 -21.01
N GLY A 286 -23.10 -34.27 -21.95
CA GLY A 286 -22.95 -34.63 -23.35
C GLY A 286 -21.45 -34.68 -23.63
N SER A 287 -20.96 -35.82 -24.14
CA SER A 287 -19.59 -35.96 -24.60
C SER A 287 -19.32 -34.93 -25.69
N ALA A 288 -18.87 -33.74 -25.30
CA ALA A 288 -18.26 -32.79 -26.20
C ALA A 288 -16.85 -33.30 -26.44
N SER A 289 -16.72 -34.23 -27.38
CA SER A 289 -15.48 -34.44 -28.09
C SER A 289 -15.03 -33.07 -28.61
N MET A 290 -13.96 -32.54 -28.02
CA MET A 290 -13.17 -31.48 -28.61
C MET A 290 -12.71 -32.00 -29.97
N ALA A 291 -13.42 -31.56 -31.02
CA ALA A 291 -13.01 -31.80 -32.38
C ALA A 291 -11.70 -31.03 -32.60
N ALA A 292 -10.60 -31.78 -32.65
CA ALA A 292 -9.30 -31.30 -33.08
C ALA A 292 -9.47 -30.50 -34.38
N THR A 293 -9.24 -29.19 -34.30
CA THR A 293 -9.04 -28.37 -35.49
C THR A 293 -7.64 -28.69 -36.01
N ALA A 294 -7.58 -29.62 -36.96
CA ALA A 294 -6.39 -29.89 -37.75
C ALA A 294 -6.00 -28.62 -38.54
N GLY A 295 -5.18 -27.78 -37.93
CA GLY A 295 -4.37 -26.79 -38.61
C GLY A 295 -3.34 -27.53 -39.47
N SER A 296 -3.49 -27.40 -40.79
CA SER A 296 -2.53 -27.93 -41.75
C SER A 296 -1.22 -27.14 -41.65
N GLY A 297 -0.17 -27.79 -41.17
CA GLY A 297 1.17 -27.22 -41.05
C GLY A 297 2.22 -28.30 -40.79
N ASP A 298 2.87 -28.73 -41.88
CA ASP A 298 4.13 -29.47 -42.00
C ASP A 298 4.41 -30.67 -41.05
N SER A 299 4.20 -31.86 -41.60
CA SER A 299 4.51 -33.15 -40.98
C SER A 299 6.02 -33.41 -40.93
N SER A 300 6.59 -33.38 -39.74
CA SER A 300 7.70 -34.26 -39.36
C SER A 300 7.41 -34.88 -37.98
N ALA A 301 6.34 -35.67 -37.91
CA ALA A 301 6.00 -36.44 -36.72
C ALA A 301 7.03 -37.55 -36.52
N THR A 302 7.84 -37.43 -35.46
CA THR A 302 8.46 -38.58 -34.81
C THR A 302 7.38 -39.31 -34.01
N ASP A 303 7.32 -40.65 -34.09
CA ASP A 303 6.43 -41.56 -33.33
C ASP A 303 6.60 -41.49 -31.78
N ALA A 304 7.12 -40.39 -31.24
CA ALA A 304 7.48 -40.20 -29.84
C ALA A 304 6.47 -39.36 -29.03
N GLY A 305 5.51 -38.69 -29.68
CA GLY A 305 4.60 -37.73 -29.03
C GLY A 305 5.31 -36.47 -28.55
N ASP A 306 4.55 -35.52 -27.98
CA ASP A 306 5.06 -34.25 -27.43
C ASP A 306 4.40 -33.87 -26.11
N VAL A 307 5.01 -32.96 -25.36
CA VAL A 307 4.38 -32.29 -24.21
C VAL A 307 4.10 -30.86 -24.64
N MET A 308 2.83 -30.56 -24.85
CA MET A 308 2.38 -29.24 -25.30
C MET A 308 2.44 -28.27 -24.12
N VAL A 309 3.36 -27.30 -24.18
CA VAL A 309 3.48 -26.25 -23.16
C VAL A 309 2.32 -25.28 -23.31
N GLU A 310 1.39 -25.33 -22.36
CA GLU A 310 0.22 -24.46 -22.35
C GLU A 310 0.58 -23.09 -21.77
N LYS A 311 1.37 -23.10 -20.69
CA LYS A 311 1.51 -21.92 -19.85
C LYS A 311 2.77 -21.91 -19.00
N ALA A 312 3.31 -20.72 -18.80
CA ALA A 312 4.16 -20.42 -17.66
C ALA A 312 3.82 -19.01 -17.15
N THR A 313 3.48 -18.91 -15.88
CA THR A 313 3.16 -17.65 -15.19
C THR A 313 4.02 -17.52 -13.94
N ALA A 314 4.24 -16.28 -13.49
CA ALA A 314 5.01 -16.03 -12.29
C ALA A 314 4.36 -14.96 -11.42
N ARG A 315 4.48 -15.13 -10.10
CA ARG A 315 4.01 -14.16 -9.10
C ARG A 315 4.99 -14.03 -7.94
N PRO A 316 5.07 -12.86 -7.26
CA PRO A 316 5.82 -12.74 -6.02
C PRO A 316 5.32 -13.74 -4.96
N ASN A 317 6.23 -14.24 -4.11
CA ASN A 317 5.86 -15.07 -2.97
C ASN A 317 5.17 -14.26 -1.85
N GLU A 318 5.38 -12.94 -1.82
CA GLU A 318 4.76 -12.02 -0.84
C GLU A 318 3.38 -11.51 -1.29
N ASN A 319 2.47 -11.29 -0.32
CA ASN A 319 1.13 -10.77 -0.56
C ASN A 319 1.12 -9.32 -1.10
N GLY A 320 0.38 -9.09 -2.19
CA GLY A 320 -0.05 -7.74 -2.62
C GLY A 320 0.80 -7.06 -3.70
N GLY A 321 1.84 -7.70 -4.23
CA GLY A 321 2.58 -7.21 -5.40
C GLY A 321 2.01 -7.73 -6.72
N SER A 322 1.72 -6.87 -7.69
CA SER A 322 1.20 -7.28 -9.01
C SER A 322 2.28 -7.58 -10.06
N GLY A 323 3.57 -7.45 -9.71
CA GLY A 323 4.67 -7.63 -10.66
C GLY A 323 5.85 -8.38 -10.04
N VAL A 324 6.42 -9.30 -10.81
CA VAL A 324 7.57 -10.10 -10.40
C VAL A 324 8.85 -9.27 -10.50
N ILE A 325 9.64 -9.22 -9.43
CA ILE A 325 10.90 -8.47 -9.40
C ILE A 325 12.06 -9.46 -9.54
N GLY A 326 13.00 -9.19 -10.44
CA GLY A 326 14.15 -10.05 -10.67
C GLY A 326 15.05 -10.21 -9.42
N GLY A 327 15.62 -11.38 -9.22
CA GLY A 327 16.49 -11.68 -8.08
C GLY A 327 15.76 -11.71 -6.73
N MET A 328 14.42 -11.80 -6.75
CA MET A 328 13.58 -12.04 -5.60
C MET A 328 12.90 -13.38 -5.72
N ASP A 329 12.61 -13.97 -4.55
CA ASP A 329 11.89 -15.23 -4.45
C ASP A 329 10.51 -15.08 -5.09
N THR A 330 10.28 -15.94 -6.06
CA THR A 330 9.16 -15.91 -6.99
C THR A 330 8.59 -17.31 -7.09
N ARG A 331 7.28 -17.38 -7.29
CA ARG A 331 6.58 -18.62 -7.62
C ARG A 331 6.38 -18.68 -9.12
N LEU A 332 6.87 -19.74 -9.74
CA LEU A 332 6.62 -20.10 -11.13
C LEU A 332 5.52 -21.18 -11.19
N THR A 333 4.47 -20.94 -11.95
CA THR A 333 3.47 -21.95 -12.31
C THR A 333 3.70 -22.33 -13.77
N TRP A 334 4.04 -23.59 -14.03
CA TRP A 334 4.22 -24.13 -15.37
C TRP A 334 3.17 -25.21 -15.65
N GLU A 335 2.57 -25.20 -16.83
CA GLU A 335 1.56 -26.18 -17.25
C GLU A 335 1.88 -26.75 -18.64
N GLY A 336 1.75 -28.05 -18.78
CA GLY A 336 1.85 -28.73 -20.06
C GLY A 336 0.95 -29.96 -20.17
N THR A 337 0.36 -30.17 -21.34
CA THR A 337 -0.47 -31.33 -21.66
C THR A 337 0.41 -32.42 -22.26
N VAL A 338 0.35 -33.64 -21.71
CA VAL A 338 1.13 -34.78 -22.21
C VAL A 338 0.41 -35.39 -23.40
N HIS A 339 1.06 -35.41 -24.57
CA HIS A 339 0.62 -36.12 -25.79
C HIS A 339 1.64 -37.19 -26.20
N VAL A 340 2.16 -37.91 -25.19
CA VAL A 340 3.18 -38.95 -25.33
C VAL A 340 2.55 -40.31 -25.02
N PRO A 341 2.34 -41.18 -26.03
CA PRO A 341 1.67 -42.47 -25.82
C PRO A 341 2.36 -43.40 -24.81
N ALA A 342 3.67 -43.27 -24.65
CA ALA A 342 4.46 -44.05 -23.69
C ALA A 342 4.48 -43.46 -22.26
N GLY A 343 3.81 -42.32 -22.07
CA GLY A 343 3.85 -41.50 -20.86
C GLY A 343 5.19 -40.81 -20.62
N VAL A 344 5.19 -39.86 -19.69
CA VAL A 344 6.35 -39.05 -19.32
C VAL A 344 6.87 -39.46 -17.94
N SER A 345 8.13 -39.88 -17.86
CA SER A 345 8.76 -40.31 -16.60
C SER A 345 9.54 -39.19 -15.90
N SER A 346 9.96 -38.15 -16.62
CA SER A 346 10.49 -36.94 -16.01
C SER A 346 10.31 -35.71 -16.89
N VAL A 347 10.25 -34.55 -16.26
CA VAL A 347 10.26 -33.23 -16.90
C VAL A 347 11.41 -32.41 -16.33
N THR A 348 12.18 -31.77 -17.20
CA THR A 348 13.26 -30.86 -16.82
C THR A 348 12.93 -29.45 -17.30
N LEU A 349 12.66 -28.53 -16.38
CA LEU A 349 12.52 -27.10 -16.69
C LEU A 349 13.89 -26.41 -16.70
N THR A 350 14.06 -25.44 -17.60
CA THR A 350 15.28 -24.63 -17.73
C THR A 350 14.92 -23.15 -17.73
N LEU A 351 15.52 -22.42 -16.80
CA LEU A 351 15.39 -20.97 -16.68
C LEU A 351 16.44 -20.22 -17.52
N PRO A 352 16.19 -18.93 -17.84
CA PRO A 352 17.16 -18.09 -18.52
C PRO A 352 18.41 -17.83 -17.66
N GLU A 353 19.48 -17.38 -18.32
CA GLU A 353 20.74 -17.04 -17.66
C GLU A 353 20.57 -15.98 -16.56
N GLY A 354 21.13 -16.25 -15.38
CA GLY A 354 21.03 -15.37 -14.20
C GLY A 354 19.85 -15.67 -13.28
N SER A 355 19.05 -16.69 -13.60
CA SER A 355 18.03 -17.26 -12.72
C SER A 355 18.54 -18.44 -11.89
N THR A 356 17.79 -18.85 -10.87
CA THR A 356 18.06 -20.09 -10.15
C THR A 356 16.79 -20.73 -9.57
N PHE A 357 16.79 -22.06 -9.50
CA PHE A 357 15.87 -22.90 -8.74
C PHE A 357 16.48 -23.33 -7.40
N ASP A 358 17.71 -22.94 -7.07
CA ASP A 358 18.34 -23.33 -5.81
C ASP A 358 17.53 -22.82 -4.61
N GLY A 359 17.18 -23.73 -3.69
CA GLY A 359 16.34 -23.41 -2.53
C GLY A 359 14.83 -23.50 -2.81
N SER A 360 14.43 -23.73 -4.06
CA SER A 360 13.02 -23.89 -4.43
C SER A 360 12.39 -25.17 -3.87
N SER A 361 11.08 -25.11 -3.63
CA SER A 361 10.23 -26.30 -3.49
C SER A 361 9.29 -26.42 -4.67
N THR A 362 8.87 -27.64 -4.98
CA THR A 362 8.00 -27.91 -6.14
C THR A 362 6.80 -28.74 -5.72
N ARG A 363 5.61 -28.22 -5.99
CA ARG A 363 4.34 -28.94 -5.91
C ARG A 363 3.95 -29.41 -7.30
N VAL A 364 3.57 -30.69 -7.38
CA VAL A 364 3.17 -31.35 -8.63
C VAL A 364 1.68 -31.67 -8.58
N THR A 365 0.96 -31.25 -9.60
CA THR A 365 -0.45 -31.59 -9.78
C THR A 365 -0.62 -32.22 -11.17
N VAL A 366 -1.24 -33.40 -11.21
CA VAL A 366 -1.51 -34.12 -12.45
C VAL A 366 -3.02 -34.32 -12.54
N LEU A 367 -3.60 -33.93 -13.67
CA LEU A 367 -5.04 -34.02 -13.90
C LEU A 367 -5.30 -34.88 -15.15
N ASP A 368 -6.21 -35.84 -15.05
CA ASP A 368 -6.77 -36.56 -16.19
C ASP A 368 -8.16 -35.98 -16.47
N GLY A 369 -8.27 -35.16 -17.50
CA GLY A 369 -9.42 -34.29 -17.70
C GLY A 369 -9.59 -33.31 -16.52
N LEU A 370 -10.59 -33.56 -15.68
CA LEU A 370 -10.93 -32.72 -14.52
C LEU A 370 -10.53 -33.35 -13.18
N ASP A 371 -10.16 -34.63 -13.20
CA ASP A 371 -9.91 -35.43 -12.01
C ASP A 371 -8.43 -35.43 -11.65
N ARG A 372 -8.14 -35.26 -10.35
CA ARG A 372 -6.77 -35.28 -9.87
C ARG A 372 -6.24 -36.70 -9.78
N VAL A 373 -5.06 -36.91 -10.33
CA VAL A 373 -4.33 -38.19 -10.26
C VAL A 373 -3.22 -38.05 -9.24
N SER A 374 -3.19 -38.95 -8.25
CA SER A 374 -2.09 -39.01 -7.28
C SER A 374 -0.83 -39.55 -7.96
N VAL A 375 0.24 -38.75 -7.96
CA VAL A 375 1.53 -39.12 -8.52
C VAL A 375 2.64 -38.77 -7.54
N ASP A 376 3.43 -39.77 -7.17
CA ASP A 376 4.67 -39.57 -6.43
C ASP A 376 5.72 -38.95 -7.34
N ALA A 377 6.15 -37.73 -7.02
CA ALA A 377 7.14 -36.98 -7.78
C ALA A 377 8.31 -36.54 -6.88
N THR A 378 9.52 -36.49 -7.44
CA THR A 378 10.72 -35.99 -6.77
C THR A 378 11.34 -34.86 -7.58
N ALA A 379 11.41 -33.66 -7.01
CA ALA A 379 12.01 -32.49 -7.63
C ALA A 379 13.49 -32.33 -7.21
N LYS A 380 14.35 -32.02 -8.18
CA LYS A 380 15.80 -31.86 -8.03
C LYS A 380 16.24 -30.53 -8.65
N PRO A 381 16.18 -29.42 -7.90
CA PRO A 381 16.71 -28.14 -8.37
C PRO A 381 18.24 -28.17 -8.44
N SER A 382 18.80 -27.59 -9.50
CA SER A 382 20.25 -27.42 -9.70
C SER A 382 20.53 -26.19 -10.57
N GLY A 383 20.78 -25.04 -9.93
CA GLY A 383 21.03 -23.78 -10.62
C GLY A 383 19.85 -23.41 -11.53
N MET A 384 20.07 -23.31 -12.84
CA MET A 384 19.03 -22.94 -13.81
C MET A 384 18.10 -24.09 -14.21
N SER A 385 18.34 -25.31 -13.73
CA SER A 385 17.60 -26.51 -14.13
C SER A 385 16.83 -27.11 -12.96
N LEU A 386 15.60 -27.56 -13.22
CA LEU A 386 14.77 -28.30 -12.27
C LEU A 386 14.31 -29.59 -12.95
N GLU A 387 14.84 -30.73 -12.49
CA GLU A 387 14.39 -32.05 -12.92
C GLU A 387 13.32 -32.57 -11.95
N VAL A 388 12.16 -32.96 -12.48
CA VAL A 388 11.06 -33.56 -11.73
C VAL A 388 10.87 -34.98 -12.25
N ASP A 389 11.22 -35.97 -11.42
CA ASP A 389 11.04 -37.39 -11.70
C ASP A 389 9.69 -37.88 -11.19
N PHE A 390 9.00 -38.68 -11.98
CA PHE A 390 7.73 -39.31 -11.62
C PHE A 390 7.93 -40.81 -11.37
N ALA A 391 7.50 -41.30 -10.21
CA ALA A 391 7.60 -42.73 -9.88
C ALA A 391 6.74 -43.59 -10.82
N THR A 392 5.58 -43.06 -11.22
CA THR A 392 4.71 -43.62 -12.25
C THR A 392 4.68 -42.66 -13.44
N PRO A 393 4.91 -43.11 -14.68
CA PRO A 393 4.85 -42.24 -15.84
C PRO A 393 3.50 -41.53 -15.97
N ILE A 394 3.53 -40.22 -16.25
CA ILE A 394 2.34 -39.41 -16.49
C ILE A 394 1.63 -39.91 -17.75
N PRO A 395 0.31 -40.19 -17.70
CA PRO A 395 -0.42 -40.73 -18.84
C PRO A 395 -0.53 -39.76 -20.01
N ASP A 396 -0.76 -40.32 -21.20
CA ASP A 396 -1.18 -39.57 -22.39
C ASP A 396 -2.54 -38.90 -22.15
N GLY A 397 -2.66 -37.62 -22.52
CA GLY A 397 -3.84 -36.78 -22.31
C GLY A 397 -3.88 -36.02 -20.97
N SER A 398 -2.98 -36.31 -20.02
CA SER A 398 -2.99 -35.64 -18.72
C SER A 398 -2.39 -34.24 -18.76
N LEU A 399 -2.98 -33.32 -17.99
CA LEU A 399 -2.43 -32.00 -17.71
C LEU A 399 -1.45 -32.10 -16.53
N LEU A 400 -0.19 -31.75 -16.75
CA LEU A 400 0.83 -31.66 -15.73
C LEU A 400 1.04 -30.19 -15.35
N ARG A 401 0.82 -29.86 -14.07
CA ARG A 401 1.15 -28.57 -13.49
C ARG A 401 2.29 -28.70 -12.48
N LEU A 402 3.27 -27.83 -12.60
CA LEU A 402 4.40 -27.68 -11.69
C LEU A 402 4.36 -26.27 -11.07
N GLU A 403 4.18 -26.21 -9.75
CA GLU A 403 4.25 -24.97 -8.99
C GLU A 403 5.57 -24.94 -8.23
N VAL A 404 6.49 -24.07 -8.65
CA VAL A 404 7.84 -23.97 -8.11
C VAL A 404 7.94 -22.68 -7.30
N THR A 405 8.00 -22.78 -5.97
CA THR A 405 8.14 -21.64 -5.06
C THR A 405 9.61 -21.37 -4.76
N ASP A 406 9.92 -20.17 -4.29
CA ASP A 406 11.29 -19.72 -3.91
C ASP A 406 12.36 -19.88 -5.01
N MET A 407 11.95 -19.74 -6.28
CA MET A 407 12.89 -19.59 -7.40
C MET A 407 13.14 -18.11 -7.69
N GLN A 408 14.23 -17.79 -8.40
CA GLN A 408 14.57 -16.40 -8.75
C GLN A 408 14.79 -16.21 -10.24
N PHE A 409 14.17 -15.17 -10.81
CA PHE A 409 14.46 -14.66 -12.16
C PHE A 409 15.68 -13.73 -12.16
N PRO A 410 16.23 -13.31 -13.32
CA PRO A 410 17.42 -12.47 -13.35
C PRO A 410 17.14 -11.06 -12.82
N ALA A 411 18.02 -10.54 -11.94
CA ALA A 411 17.88 -9.21 -11.33
C ALA A 411 17.82 -8.04 -12.34
N ALA A 412 18.29 -8.25 -13.56
CA ALA A 412 18.27 -7.25 -14.63
C ALA A 412 16.84 -6.87 -15.08
N GLY A 413 15.85 -7.75 -14.87
CA GLY A 413 14.52 -7.62 -15.43
C GLY A 413 14.50 -7.79 -16.96
N GLY A 414 13.31 -7.97 -17.52
CA GLY A 414 13.10 -8.26 -18.94
C GLY A 414 11.99 -9.27 -19.15
N ASP A 415 11.77 -9.63 -20.41
CA ASP A 415 10.81 -10.68 -20.79
C ASP A 415 11.57 -12.00 -20.97
N TYR A 416 11.15 -13.03 -20.25
CA TYR A 416 11.81 -14.32 -20.21
C TYR A 416 10.84 -15.47 -20.45
N SER A 417 11.29 -16.52 -21.15
CA SER A 417 10.55 -17.78 -21.29
C SER A 417 11.20 -18.88 -20.45
N VAL A 418 10.42 -19.90 -20.12
CA VAL A 418 10.88 -21.14 -19.51
C VAL A 418 10.86 -22.21 -20.59
N GLY A 419 12.02 -22.80 -20.85
CA GLY A 419 12.17 -23.93 -21.77
C GLY A 419 12.41 -25.23 -21.00
N GLY A 420 12.76 -26.29 -21.72
CA GLY A 420 13.12 -27.55 -21.05
C GLY A 420 13.12 -28.78 -21.94
N SER A 421 13.04 -29.94 -21.30
CA SER A 421 12.96 -31.24 -21.96
C SER A 421 12.13 -32.22 -21.11
N TYR A 422 11.75 -33.34 -21.70
CA TYR A 422 11.07 -34.44 -21.01
C TYR A 422 11.69 -35.78 -21.40
N ALA A 423 11.54 -36.77 -20.53
CA ALA A 423 11.92 -38.15 -20.80
C ALA A 423 10.70 -39.09 -20.68
N THR A 424 10.67 -40.12 -21.51
CA THR A 424 9.63 -41.15 -21.49
C THR A 424 10.07 -42.38 -20.71
N ALA A 425 9.12 -43.21 -20.28
CA ALA A 425 9.41 -44.48 -19.61
C ALA A 425 10.31 -45.42 -20.43
N GLY A 426 10.31 -45.27 -21.76
CA GLY A 426 11.17 -46.02 -22.69
C GLY A 426 12.59 -45.45 -22.84
N GLY A 427 12.94 -44.39 -22.12
CA GLY A 427 14.24 -43.72 -22.17
C GLY A 427 14.45 -42.78 -23.37
N ALA A 428 13.38 -42.47 -24.11
CA ALA A 428 13.43 -41.45 -25.17
C ALA A 428 13.31 -40.05 -24.54
N THR A 429 14.00 -39.07 -25.11
CA THR A 429 13.98 -37.67 -24.65
C THR A 429 13.42 -36.74 -25.72
N GLY A 430 12.57 -35.80 -25.34
CA GLY A 430 12.05 -34.74 -26.21
C GLY A 430 12.31 -33.35 -25.64
N SER A 431 12.22 -32.32 -26.48
CA SER A 431 12.37 -30.92 -26.08
C SER A 431 11.00 -30.32 -25.77
N LEU A 432 10.92 -29.48 -24.74
CA LEU A 432 9.78 -28.62 -24.50
C LEU A 432 9.91 -27.36 -25.36
N ALA A 433 8.79 -26.84 -25.86
CA ALA A 433 8.76 -25.52 -26.46
C ALA A 433 8.98 -24.45 -25.38
N ASP A 434 9.53 -23.29 -25.78
CA ASP A 434 9.63 -22.15 -24.88
C ASP A 434 8.21 -21.68 -24.50
N SER A 435 8.01 -21.43 -23.21
CA SER A 435 6.76 -20.86 -22.71
C SER A 435 6.50 -19.46 -23.30
N PRO A 436 5.26 -18.96 -23.21
CA PRO A 436 4.99 -17.53 -23.34
C PRO A 436 5.90 -16.70 -22.43
N SER A 437 6.18 -15.47 -22.84
CA SER A 437 7.09 -14.58 -22.12
C SER A 437 6.50 -14.10 -20.80
N ILE A 438 7.27 -14.22 -19.73
CA ILE A 438 7.01 -13.70 -18.39
C ILE A 438 7.78 -12.38 -18.23
N SER A 439 7.07 -11.29 -17.97
CA SER A 439 7.68 -9.97 -17.75
C SER A 439 8.17 -9.79 -16.31
N ILE A 440 9.46 -9.51 -16.17
CA ILE A 440 10.16 -9.35 -14.90
C ILE A 440 10.61 -7.90 -14.73
N ILE A 441 10.23 -7.28 -13.61
CA ILE A 441 10.64 -5.95 -13.21
C ILE A 441 12.09 -5.99 -12.75
N LYS A 442 12.88 -5.03 -13.23
CA LYS A 442 14.27 -4.87 -12.82
C LYS A 442 14.38 -4.56 -11.33
N ASN A 443 15.27 -5.28 -10.64
CA ASN A 443 15.64 -4.96 -9.27
C ASN A 443 16.62 -3.79 -9.24
N THR A 444 16.10 -2.61 -8.94
CA THR A 444 16.90 -1.39 -8.84
C THR A 444 17.76 -1.41 -7.57
N PRO A 445 18.89 -0.67 -7.51
CA PRO A 445 19.67 -0.57 -6.28
C PRO A 445 18.87 -0.10 -5.06
N VAL A 446 17.86 0.73 -5.29
CA VAL A 446 16.92 1.19 -4.24
C VAL A 446 16.05 0.03 -3.76
N GLN A 447 15.54 -0.78 -4.69
CA GLN A 447 14.75 -1.96 -4.37
C GLN A 447 15.58 -3.01 -3.63
N ALA A 448 16.85 -3.21 -4.00
CA ALA A 448 17.75 -4.09 -3.27
C ALA A 448 17.94 -3.67 -1.80
N VAL A 449 17.98 -2.37 -1.51
CA VAL A 449 18.02 -1.87 -0.13
C VAL A 449 16.70 -2.12 0.61
N VAL A 450 15.56 -1.96 -0.08
CA VAL A 450 14.23 -2.27 0.48
C VAL A 450 14.15 -3.74 0.87
N ASN A 451 14.50 -4.62 -0.04
CA ASN A 451 14.47 -6.07 0.19
C ASN A 451 15.45 -6.46 1.31
N TRP A 452 16.63 -5.83 1.36
CA TRP A 452 17.55 -6.01 2.47
C TRP A 452 16.92 -5.59 3.80
N LEU A 453 16.15 -4.50 3.84
CA LEU A 453 15.40 -4.06 5.03
C LEU A 453 14.32 -5.07 5.42
N ASP A 454 13.59 -5.64 4.45
CA ASP A 454 12.55 -6.64 4.72
C ASP A 454 13.10 -7.87 5.45
N GLY A 455 14.31 -8.33 5.09
CA GLY A 455 14.98 -9.44 5.76
C GLY A 455 15.52 -9.14 7.17
N GLN A 456 15.39 -7.91 7.69
CA GLN A 456 15.94 -7.55 9.01
C GLN A 456 14.93 -7.73 10.14
N ALA A 457 15.29 -8.51 11.16
CA ALA A 457 14.47 -8.70 12.36
C ALA A 457 14.10 -7.38 13.08
N TRP A 458 14.99 -6.38 13.07
CA TRP A 458 14.70 -5.08 13.68
C TRP A 458 13.64 -4.29 12.89
N VAL A 459 13.56 -4.48 11.57
CA VAL A 459 12.54 -3.84 10.72
C VAL A 459 11.19 -4.49 10.97
N GLY A 460 11.13 -5.82 11.12
CA GLY A 460 9.94 -6.52 11.58
C GLY A 460 9.46 -6.01 12.95
N ALA A 461 10.38 -5.89 13.91
CA ALA A 461 10.06 -5.33 15.24
C ALA A 461 9.58 -3.87 15.16
N TRP A 462 10.18 -3.05 14.30
CA TRP A 462 9.78 -1.67 14.06
C TRP A 462 8.38 -1.58 13.45
N ASN A 463 8.11 -2.37 12.41
CA ASN A 463 6.84 -2.40 11.68
C ASN A 463 5.72 -3.06 12.49
N SER A 464 6.03 -3.81 13.55
CA SER A 464 5.00 -4.32 14.46
C SER A 464 4.29 -3.22 15.26
N VAL A 465 4.93 -2.05 15.43
CA VAL A 465 4.31 -0.89 16.10
C VAL A 465 3.41 -0.15 15.11
N PRO A 466 2.07 -0.09 15.32
CA PRO A 466 1.13 0.43 14.32
C PRO A 466 1.45 1.86 13.85
N PHE A 467 1.88 2.72 14.77
CA PHE A 467 2.28 4.09 14.45
C PHE A 467 3.53 4.15 13.56
N LEU A 468 4.55 3.36 13.89
CA LEU A 468 5.79 3.33 13.10
C LEU A 468 5.55 2.72 11.72
N ASN A 469 4.73 1.68 11.62
CA ASN A 469 4.33 1.09 10.35
C ASN A 469 3.56 2.08 9.46
N MET A 470 2.73 2.93 10.04
CA MET A 470 1.91 3.89 9.28
C MET A 470 2.67 5.15 8.84
N PHE A 471 3.61 5.65 9.65
CA PHE A 471 4.28 6.94 9.42
C PHE A 471 5.76 6.83 9.08
N PHE A 472 6.44 5.77 9.53
CA PHE A 472 7.90 5.65 9.47
C PHE A 472 8.34 4.28 8.95
N LYS A 473 7.61 3.69 7.99
CA LYS A 473 7.97 2.39 7.45
C LYS A 473 9.32 2.48 6.71
N PRO A 474 10.40 1.84 7.20
CA PRO A 474 11.76 2.06 6.68
C PRO A 474 11.88 1.83 5.17
N GLN A 475 11.23 0.78 4.68
CA GLN A 475 11.14 0.41 3.27
C GLN A 475 10.60 1.58 2.43
N LEU A 476 9.45 2.12 2.85
CA LEU A 476 8.78 3.21 2.14
C LEU A 476 9.52 4.53 2.28
N LEU A 477 10.25 4.76 3.37
CA LEU A 477 11.11 5.94 3.50
C LEU A 477 12.19 5.95 2.41
N VAL A 478 12.85 4.81 2.18
CA VAL A 478 13.91 4.70 1.17
C VAL A 478 13.35 4.92 -0.23
N THR A 479 12.29 4.21 -0.61
CA THR A 479 11.68 4.37 -1.94
C THR A 479 11.11 5.78 -2.14
N SER A 480 10.41 6.32 -1.14
CA SER A 480 9.84 7.66 -1.20
C SER A 480 10.93 8.72 -1.32
N PHE A 481 12.03 8.63 -0.56
CA PHE A 481 13.07 9.65 -0.62
C PHE A 481 13.65 9.78 -2.03
N VAL A 482 13.88 8.67 -2.73
CA VAL A 482 14.36 8.70 -4.12
C VAL A 482 13.28 9.19 -5.08
N SER A 483 12.06 8.67 -4.95
CA SER A 483 10.96 8.96 -5.88
C SER A 483 10.48 10.42 -5.81
N LEU A 484 10.51 11.01 -4.61
CA LEU A 484 10.08 12.39 -4.37
C LEU A 484 11.11 13.44 -4.81
N PHE A 485 12.36 13.04 -5.10
CA PHE A 485 13.43 13.96 -5.49
C PHE A 485 13.05 14.82 -6.70
N GLN A 486 12.39 14.21 -7.70
CA GLN A 486 11.94 14.95 -8.88
C GLN A 486 10.87 15.99 -8.54
N GLY A 487 9.88 15.63 -7.72
CA GLY A 487 8.85 16.58 -7.26
C GLY A 487 9.44 17.74 -6.46
N TRP A 488 10.44 17.46 -5.63
CA TRP A 488 11.18 18.49 -4.88
C TRP A 488 11.91 19.48 -5.80
N LEU A 489 12.54 19.01 -6.89
CA LEU A 489 13.16 19.88 -7.89
C LEU A 489 12.12 20.78 -8.58
N VAL A 490 10.92 20.27 -8.86
CA VAL A 490 9.83 21.06 -9.43
C VAL A 490 9.40 22.18 -8.47
N CYS A 491 9.23 21.91 -7.16
CA CYS A 491 8.93 22.95 -6.17
C CYS A 491 9.96 24.07 -6.19
N LEU A 492 11.25 23.70 -6.19
CA LEU A 492 12.36 24.66 -6.25
C LEU A 492 12.32 25.48 -7.54
N ALA A 493 12.12 24.83 -8.68
CA ALA A 493 12.05 25.50 -9.98
C ALA A 493 10.89 26.50 -10.02
N LEU A 494 9.70 26.11 -9.56
CA LEU A 494 8.52 26.98 -9.53
C LEU A 494 8.81 28.27 -8.74
N VAL A 495 9.37 28.16 -7.54
CA VAL A 495 9.62 29.33 -6.68
C VAL A 495 10.79 30.16 -7.19
N VAL A 496 11.91 29.53 -7.57
CA VAL A 496 13.10 30.25 -8.07
C VAL A 496 12.79 31.03 -9.34
N VAL A 497 11.92 30.50 -10.22
CA VAL A 497 11.48 31.22 -11.42
C VAL A 497 10.46 32.30 -11.09
N ALA A 498 9.51 32.04 -10.19
CA ALA A 498 8.46 33.01 -9.82
C ALA A 498 9.02 34.25 -9.08
N TYR A 499 10.02 34.05 -8.22
CA TYR A 499 10.47 35.08 -7.29
C TYR A 499 11.09 36.34 -7.91
N PRO A 500 11.93 36.25 -8.95
CA PRO A 500 12.40 37.43 -9.67
C PRO A 500 11.25 38.30 -10.20
N PHE A 501 10.19 37.67 -10.74
CA PHE A 501 9.00 38.40 -11.18
C PHE A 501 8.23 38.98 -9.99
N ALA A 502 8.11 38.25 -8.88
CA ALA A 502 7.47 38.74 -7.66
C ALA A 502 8.16 39.98 -7.11
N ILE A 503 9.49 40.01 -7.07
CA ILE A 503 10.31 41.15 -6.61
C ILE A 503 10.09 42.36 -7.51
N LEU A 504 10.18 42.17 -8.84
CA LEU A 504 10.01 43.24 -9.81
C LEU A 504 8.60 43.85 -9.75
N LEU A 505 7.57 43.00 -9.74
CA LEU A 505 6.18 43.43 -9.62
C LEU A 505 5.91 44.07 -8.26
N GLY A 506 6.41 43.50 -7.18
CA GLY A 506 6.23 44.00 -5.82
C GLY A 506 6.82 45.39 -5.67
N LEU A 507 8.05 45.61 -6.14
CA LEU A 507 8.66 46.94 -6.14
C LEU A 507 7.86 47.94 -7.00
N ALA A 508 7.40 47.53 -8.18
CA ALA A 508 6.58 48.39 -9.03
C ALA A 508 5.27 48.81 -8.34
N PHE A 509 4.55 47.86 -7.73
CA PHE A 509 3.32 48.14 -6.98
C PHE A 509 3.57 48.95 -5.71
N ALA A 510 4.70 48.78 -5.02
CA ALA A 510 5.09 49.61 -3.89
C ALA A 510 5.27 51.08 -4.32
N LEU A 511 5.99 51.32 -5.41
CA LEU A 511 6.21 52.67 -5.95
C LEU A 511 4.89 53.30 -6.45
N MET A 512 4.03 52.53 -7.12
CA MET A 512 2.70 53.00 -7.54
C MET A 512 1.84 53.38 -6.33
N LYS A 513 1.88 52.60 -5.24
CA LYS A 513 1.14 52.88 -4.01
C LYS A 513 1.62 54.15 -3.30
N ILE A 514 2.91 54.46 -3.33
CA ILE A 514 3.48 55.69 -2.73
C ILE A 514 3.33 56.91 -3.66
N SER A 515 3.12 56.70 -4.97
CA SER A 515 3.01 57.76 -5.97
C SER A 515 1.97 58.82 -5.61
N LYS A 516 2.26 60.08 -5.98
CA LYS A 516 1.33 61.21 -5.84
C LYS A 516 0.13 61.10 -6.80
N HIS A 517 0.24 60.30 -7.87
CA HIS A 517 -0.81 60.15 -8.87
C HIS A 517 -1.95 59.27 -8.34
N ARG A 518 -3.16 59.85 -8.21
CA ARG A 518 -4.31 59.19 -7.57
C ARG A 518 -4.72 57.87 -8.25
N VAL A 519 -4.65 57.81 -9.59
CA VAL A 519 -5.02 56.61 -10.36
C VAL A 519 -4.04 55.45 -10.13
N LEU A 520 -2.72 55.71 -10.18
CA LEU A 520 -1.71 54.68 -9.97
C LEU A 520 -1.78 54.13 -8.56
N ARG A 521 -1.99 55.02 -7.58
CA ARG A 521 -2.21 54.66 -6.19
C ARG A 521 -3.45 53.79 -6.02
N ALA A 522 -4.57 54.15 -6.66
CA ALA A 522 -5.82 53.39 -6.59
C ALA A 522 -5.66 51.97 -7.17
N ILE A 523 -5.03 51.83 -8.34
CA ILE A 523 -4.76 50.52 -8.96
C ILE A 523 -3.94 49.63 -8.02
N ALA A 524 -2.84 50.17 -7.46
CA ALA A 524 -1.98 49.41 -6.56
C ALA A 524 -2.71 49.01 -5.26
N ILE A 525 -3.53 49.90 -4.69
CA ILE A 525 -4.33 49.59 -3.50
C ILE A 525 -5.31 48.44 -3.77
N VAL A 526 -6.03 48.48 -4.90
CA VAL A 526 -6.98 47.44 -5.27
C VAL A 526 -6.27 46.10 -5.47
N TYR A 527 -5.18 46.08 -6.25
CA TYR A 527 -4.38 44.89 -6.50
C TYR A 527 -3.89 44.24 -5.19
N ILE A 528 -3.22 45.02 -4.33
CA ILE A 528 -2.63 44.54 -3.08
C ILE A 528 -3.71 44.04 -2.13
N ASN A 529 -4.82 44.79 -1.98
CA ASN A 529 -5.88 44.43 -1.03
C ASN A 529 -6.63 43.17 -1.47
N ILE A 530 -6.89 42.99 -2.77
CA ILE A 530 -7.57 41.78 -3.27
C ILE A 530 -6.69 40.55 -3.08
N LEU A 531 -5.43 40.60 -3.51
CA LEU A 531 -4.56 39.43 -3.48
C LEU A 531 -4.12 39.03 -2.07
N ARG A 532 -3.90 39.99 -1.17
CA ARG A 532 -3.61 39.69 0.25
C ARG A 532 -4.88 39.38 1.04
N GLY A 533 -6.04 39.82 0.56
CA GLY A 533 -7.33 39.60 1.21
C GLY A 533 -8.00 38.28 0.82
N THR A 534 -7.45 37.54 -0.16
CA THR A 534 -8.00 36.27 -0.63
C THR A 534 -7.01 35.12 -0.44
N PRO A 535 -7.47 33.90 -0.08
CA PRO A 535 -6.58 32.74 0.07
C PRO A 535 -5.86 32.40 -1.23
N LEU A 536 -4.56 32.09 -1.16
CA LEU A 536 -3.77 31.65 -2.32
C LEU A 536 -4.39 30.41 -2.98
N PHE A 537 -4.90 29.46 -2.19
CA PHE A 537 -5.62 28.29 -2.69
C PHE A 537 -6.77 28.66 -3.63
N LEU A 538 -7.57 29.68 -3.28
CA LEU A 538 -8.67 30.15 -4.12
C LEU A 538 -8.15 30.81 -5.41
N GLN A 539 -7.05 31.57 -5.33
CA GLN A 539 -6.43 32.19 -6.50
C GLN A 539 -5.92 31.15 -7.50
N ILE A 540 -5.33 30.06 -6.99
CA ILE A 540 -4.92 28.89 -7.80
C ILE A 540 -6.15 28.32 -8.51
N TYR A 541 -7.24 28.02 -7.80
CA TYR A 541 -8.45 27.46 -8.43
C TYR A 541 -9.04 28.36 -9.52
N ILE A 542 -9.16 29.66 -9.25
CA ILE A 542 -9.70 30.61 -10.23
C ILE A 542 -8.82 30.64 -11.49
N MET A 543 -7.51 30.62 -11.34
CA MET A 543 -6.59 30.68 -12.49
C MET A 543 -6.57 29.36 -13.28
N PHE A 544 -6.50 28.22 -12.58
CA PHE A 544 -6.40 26.89 -13.21
C PHE A 544 -7.72 26.41 -13.83
N PHE A 545 -8.87 26.80 -13.29
CA PHE A 545 -10.18 26.43 -13.88
C PHE A 545 -10.80 27.55 -14.70
N GLY A 546 -10.60 28.82 -14.31
CA GLY A 546 -11.21 29.97 -14.98
C GLY A 546 -10.57 30.31 -16.34
N LEU A 547 -9.24 30.23 -16.48
CA LEU A 547 -8.59 30.53 -17.76
C LEU A 547 -8.94 29.53 -18.87
N PRO A 548 -8.92 28.19 -18.62
CA PRO A 548 -9.38 27.23 -19.63
C PRO A 548 -10.84 27.43 -20.05
N MET A 549 -11.73 27.84 -19.12
CA MET A 549 -13.12 28.19 -19.45
C MET A 549 -13.23 29.40 -20.40
N LEU A 550 -12.23 30.28 -20.41
CA LEU A 550 -12.12 31.39 -21.35
C LEU A 550 -11.42 30.99 -22.66
N GLY A 551 -11.08 29.71 -22.84
CA GLY A 551 -10.36 29.19 -24.01
C GLY A 551 -8.84 29.41 -23.98
N ILE A 552 -8.29 29.86 -22.83
CA ILE A 552 -6.86 30.12 -22.68
C ILE A 552 -6.22 28.95 -21.93
N ASN A 553 -5.48 28.12 -22.66
CA ASN A 553 -4.75 26.98 -22.09
C ASN A 553 -3.27 27.34 -21.95
N ILE A 554 -2.79 27.39 -20.71
CA ILE A 554 -1.39 27.63 -20.36
C ILE A 554 -0.87 26.36 -19.69
N ASP A 555 0.40 26.02 -19.92
CA ASP A 555 1.06 24.93 -19.21
C ASP A 555 0.93 25.08 -17.68
N ASN A 556 0.63 23.99 -16.99
CA ASN A 556 0.34 24.00 -15.56
C ASN A 556 1.51 24.52 -14.71
N ASN A 557 2.75 24.22 -15.08
CA ASN A 557 3.92 24.70 -14.34
C ASN A 557 4.12 26.20 -14.57
N VAL A 558 3.95 26.67 -15.81
CA VAL A 558 4.00 28.10 -16.14
C VAL A 558 2.90 28.87 -15.42
N LEU A 559 1.68 28.33 -15.38
CA LEU A 559 0.57 28.94 -14.66
C LEU A 559 0.83 28.97 -13.15
N GLY A 560 1.40 27.90 -12.59
CA GLY A 560 1.86 27.85 -11.19
C GLY A 560 2.86 28.96 -10.87
N VAL A 561 3.87 29.16 -11.72
CA VAL A 561 4.84 30.28 -11.60
C VAL A 561 4.14 31.63 -11.61
N ILE A 562 3.20 31.86 -12.53
CA ILE A 562 2.46 33.13 -12.64
C ILE A 562 1.66 33.40 -11.37
N VAL A 563 0.92 32.39 -10.86
CA VAL A 563 0.09 32.53 -9.66
C VAL A 563 0.95 32.82 -8.43
N ILE A 564 2.04 32.08 -8.24
CA ILE A 564 2.98 32.32 -7.13
C ILE A 564 3.60 33.71 -7.24
N ALA A 565 4.03 34.13 -8.43
CA ALA A 565 4.64 35.44 -8.65
C ALA A 565 3.67 36.58 -8.35
N ILE A 566 2.44 36.48 -8.85
CA ILE A 566 1.37 37.47 -8.64
C ILE A 566 1.03 37.58 -7.15
N ASN A 567 0.80 36.45 -6.47
CA ASN A 567 0.48 36.43 -5.05
C ASN A 567 1.61 37.04 -4.20
N SER A 568 2.84 36.53 -4.37
CA SER A 568 4.00 36.97 -3.60
C SER A 568 4.32 38.45 -3.85
N SER A 569 4.10 38.95 -5.08
CA SER A 569 4.33 40.37 -5.38
C SER A 569 3.45 41.32 -4.57
N ALA A 570 2.23 40.92 -4.21
CA ALA A 570 1.34 41.75 -3.39
C ALA A 570 1.87 41.88 -1.95
N TYR A 571 2.40 40.80 -1.38
CA TYR A 571 3.07 40.83 -0.07
C TYR A 571 4.37 41.64 -0.15
N GLN A 572 5.17 41.42 -1.18
CA GLN A 572 6.42 42.16 -1.38
C GLN A 572 6.19 43.65 -1.62
N ALA A 573 5.09 44.06 -2.25
CA ALA A 573 4.74 45.47 -2.39
C ALA A 573 4.58 46.17 -1.04
N GLU A 574 4.01 45.50 -0.04
CA GLU A 574 3.94 46.03 1.32
C GLU A 574 5.27 46.04 2.04
N ILE A 575 6.08 44.99 1.84
CA ILE A 575 7.43 44.90 2.39
C ILE A 575 8.29 46.04 1.87
N PHE A 576 8.34 46.26 0.54
CA PHE A 576 9.06 47.38 -0.06
C PHE A 576 8.50 48.72 0.37
N ARG A 577 7.17 48.89 0.42
CA ARG A 577 6.55 50.13 0.89
C ARG A 577 6.95 50.46 2.33
N ALA A 578 6.89 49.49 3.24
CA ALA A 578 7.29 49.65 4.63
C ALA A 578 8.80 49.94 4.74
N GLY A 579 9.63 49.24 3.95
CA GLY A 579 11.06 49.51 3.85
C GLY A 579 11.39 50.94 3.42
N ILE A 580 10.72 51.46 2.39
CA ILE A 580 10.87 52.84 1.91
C ILE A 580 10.49 53.85 3.01
N GLN A 581 9.39 53.60 3.71
CA GLN A 581 8.91 54.46 4.80
C GLN A 581 9.75 54.39 6.07
N SER A 582 10.55 53.32 6.24
CA SER A 582 11.47 53.21 7.38
C SER A 582 12.67 54.16 7.29
N ILE A 583 12.95 54.71 6.10
CA ILE A 583 14.08 55.63 5.91
C ILE A 583 13.76 56.98 6.58
N PRO A 584 14.63 57.52 7.46
CA PRO A 584 14.37 58.78 8.14
C PRO A 584 14.12 59.96 7.19
N GLN A 585 13.17 60.82 7.54
CA GLN A 585 12.79 61.98 6.73
C GLN A 585 13.96 62.93 6.44
N GLY A 586 14.92 63.05 7.36
CA GLY A 586 16.13 63.88 7.17
C GLY A 586 16.99 63.47 5.96
N GLN A 587 16.95 62.21 5.51
CA GLN A 587 17.62 61.79 4.28
C GLN A 587 16.97 62.40 3.02
N TYR A 588 15.64 62.51 3.03
CA TYR A 588 14.90 63.17 1.96
C TYR A 588 15.21 64.66 1.94
N GLU A 589 15.23 65.32 3.10
CA GLU A 589 15.57 66.74 3.25
C GLU A 589 17.01 67.05 2.82
N ALA A 590 17.98 66.23 3.26
CA ALA A 590 19.39 66.38 2.87
C ALA A 590 19.60 66.22 1.35
N SER A 591 18.94 65.25 0.72
CA SER A 591 19.01 65.08 -0.74
C SER A 591 18.42 66.29 -1.50
N ALA A 592 17.36 66.89 -0.98
CA ALA A 592 16.74 68.08 -1.55
C ALA A 592 17.66 69.30 -1.40
N SER A 593 18.39 69.43 -0.28
CA SER A 593 19.43 70.46 -0.09
C SER A 593 20.59 70.33 -1.08
N LEU A 594 20.89 69.12 -1.54
CA LEU A 594 21.88 68.84 -2.59
C LEU A 594 21.31 69.03 -4.03
N GLY A 595 20.07 69.49 -4.17
CA GLY A 595 19.44 69.75 -5.47
C GLY A 595 18.98 68.49 -6.21
N MET A 596 18.90 67.33 -5.54
CA MET A 596 18.44 66.09 -6.17
C MET A 596 16.93 66.13 -6.43
N THR A 597 16.52 65.66 -7.60
CA THR A 597 15.11 65.42 -7.92
C THR A 597 14.56 64.24 -7.13
N GLY A 598 13.25 64.17 -6.89
CA GLY A 598 12.65 63.06 -6.15
C GLY A 598 12.91 61.67 -6.74
N MET A 599 13.06 61.57 -8.07
CA MET A 599 13.47 60.32 -8.74
C MET A 599 14.93 59.98 -8.46
N GLN A 600 15.83 60.97 -8.47
CA GLN A 600 17.22 60.76 -8.10
C GLN A 600 17.36 60.36 -6.63
N THR A 601 16.65 61.03 -5.72
CA THR A 601 16.58 60.65 -4.30
C THR A 601 16.09 59.21 -4.14
N MET A 602 14.99 58.85 -4.83
CA MET A 602 14.44 57.50 -4.75
C MET A 602 15.42 56.44 -5.25
N LEU A 603 15.97 56.58 -6.46
CA LEU A 603 16.79 55.56 -7.10
C LEU A 603 18.19 55.44 -6.49
N TRP A 604 18.83 56.54 -6.12
CA TRP A 604 20.23 56.55 -5.72
C TRP A 604 20.44 56.50 -4.20
N ILE A 605 19.47 56.97 -3.40
CA ILE A 605 19.61 57.05 -1.94
C ILE A 605 18.67 56.06 -1.26
N ILE A 606 17.36 56.16 -1.53
CA ILE A 606 16.33 55.46 -0.75
C ILE A 606 16.24 53.98 -1.11
N LEU A 607 16.18 53.65 -2.40
CA LEU A 607 15.96 52.29 -2.87
C LEU A 607 17.12 51.33 -2.50
N PRO A 608 18.41 51.69 -2.65
CA PRO A 608 19.52 50.83 -2.23
C PRO A 608 19.49 50.51 -0.73
N GLN A 609 19.12 51.49 0.10
CA GLN A 609 18.97 51.29 1.55
C GLN A 609 17.76 50.43 1.89
N THR A 610 16.63 50.69 1.21
CA THR A 610 15.39 49.91 1.35
C THR A 610 15.67 48.44 1.07
N VAL A 611 16.28 48.12 -0.08
CA VAL A 611 16.60 46.74 -0.47
C VAL A 611 17.35 46.02 0.65
N ARG A 612 18.40 46.65 1.21
CA ARG A 612 19.17 46.05 2.31
C ARG A 612 18.32 45.80 3.56
N ARG A 613 17.39 46.70 3.89
CA ARG A 613 16.52 46.56 5.07
C ARG A 613 15.45 45.49 4.92
N VAL A 614 14.96 45.26 3.70
CA VAL A 614 13.85 44.33 3.46
C VAL A 614 14.28 42.90 3.14
N ILE A 615 15.56 42.65 2.83
CA ILE A 615 16.09 41.30 2.53
C ILE A 615 15.65 40.23 3.55
N PRO A 616 15.71 40.46 4.88
CA PRO A 616 15.25 39.46 5.85
C PRO A 616 13.79 39.07 5.65
N THR A 617 12.91 40.07 5.50
CA THR A 617 11.47 39.85 5.32
C THR A 617 11.14 39.21 3.98
N ILE A 618 11.82 39.61 2.89
CA ILE A 618 11.67 38.97 1.57
C ILE A 618 12.12 37.51 1.63
N THR A 619 13.18 37.19 2.37
CA THR A 619 13.66 35.81 2.50
C THR A 619 12.67 34.96 3.32
N SER A 620 12.04 35.52 4.34
CA SER A 620 10.96 34.86 5.09
C SER A 620 9.71 34.63 4.24
N ASP A 621 9.35 35.58 3.38
CA ASP A 621 8.29 35.43 2.38
C ASP A 621 8.66 34.31 1.39
N PHE A 622 9.92 34.21 0.96
CA PHE A 622 10.40 33.17 0.03
C PHE A 622 10.22 31.77 0.61
N ILE A 623 10.59 31.59 1.88
CA ILE A 623 10.41 30.33 2.60
C ILE A 623 8.92 29.96 2.65
N THR A 624 8.05 30.94 2.83
CA THR A 624 6.59 30.73 2.85
C THR A 624 6.08 30.33 1.47
N SER A 625 6.45 31.07 0.41
CA SER A 625 6.07 30.75 -0.97
C SER A 625 6.57 29.37 -1.41
N TYR A 626 7.76 28.94 -0.97
CA TYR A 626 8.27 27.59 -1.20
C TYR A 626 7.40 26.52 -0.56
N LYS A 627 6.88 26.76 0.65
CA LYS A 627 5.93 25.82 1.27
C LYS A 627 4.58 25.87 0.56
N ASP A 628 4.13 27.04 0.15
CA ASP A 628 2.85 27.23 -0.52
C ASP A 628 2.78 26.59 -1.92
N THR A 629 3.91 26.17 -2.52
CA THR A 629 3.87 25.33 -3.73
C THR A 629 3.05 24.05 -3.52
N SER A 630 2.96 23.56 -2.27
CA SER A 630 2.12 22.41 -1.92
C SER A 630 0.66 22.60 -2.33
N LEU A 631 0.17 23.84 -2.36
CA LEU A 631 -1.21 24.14 -2.73
C LEU A 631 -1.49 23.89 -4.22
N LEU A 632 -0.45 23.82 -5.07
CA LEU A 632 -0.61 23.48 -6.48
C LEU A 632 -0.95 22.00 -6.71
N SER A 633 -0.69 21.12 -5.74
CA SER A 633 -1.08 19.70 -5.80
C SER A 633 -2.59 19.51 -5.97
N SER A 634 -3.41 20.43 -5.44
CA SER A 634 -4.87 20.32 -5.52
C SER A 634 -5.42 20.48 -6.94
N VAL A 635 -4.63 21.11 -7.82
CA VAL A 635 -4.97 21.31 -9.23
C VAL A 635 -4.13 20.41 -10.15
N GLY A 636 -3.48 19.38 -9.59
CA GLY A 636 -2.79 18.33 -10.34
C GLY A 636 -1.40 18.72 -10.86
N VAL A 637 -0.78 19.79 -10.34
CA VAL A 637 0.64 20.06 -10.61
C VAL A 637 1.47 18.98 -9.91
N MET A 638 2.31 18.28 -10.68
CA MET A 638 3.18 17.21 -10.20
C MET A 638 4.40 17.76 -9.45
N GLU A 639 4.17 18.41 -8.31
CA GLU A 639 5.20 18.84 -7.37
C GLU A 639 5.31 17.86 -6.18
N LEU A 640 6.17 18.16 -5.21
CA LEU A 640 6.49 17.28 -4.08
C LEU A 640 5.26 16.69 -3.36
N MET A 641 4.24 17.50 -3.04
CA MET A 641 3.05 17.01 -2.35
C MET A 641 2.17 16.13 -3.23
N MET A 642 2.05 16.43 -4.53
CA MET A 642 1.33 15.59 -5.48
C MET A 642 2.03 14.24 -5.68
N PHE A 643 3.36 14.22 -5.79
CA PHE A 643 4.13 12.98 -5.82
C PHE A 643 3.93 12.17 -4.54
N SER A 644 4.01 12.79 -3.35
CA SER A 644 3.77 12.05 -2.09
C SER A 644 2.35 11.54 -1.96
N LYS A 645 1.36 12.29 -2.47
CA LYS A 645 -0.04 11.85 -2.50
C LYS A 645 -0.20 10.62 -3.40
N ASN A 646 0.40 10.62 -4.59
CA ASN A 646 0.36 9.47 -5.49
C ASN A 646 1.01 8.23 -4.85
N LEU A 647 2.20 8.36 -4.25
CA LEU A 647 2.84 7.23 -3.55
C LEU A 647 2.00 6.73 -2.36
N THR A 648 1.35 7.63 -1.63
CA THR A 648 0.47 7.25 -0.51
C THR A 648 -0.75 6.48 -0.99
N THR A 649 -1.37 6.92 -2.09
CA THR A 649 -2.52 6.23 -2.70
C THR A 649 -2.13 4.83 -3.19
N VAL A 650 -0.97 4.69 -3.83
CA VAL A 650 -0.50 3.40 -4.37
C VAL A 650 -0.08 2.44 -3.26
N SER A 651 0.60 2.93 -2.22
CA SER A 651 1.11 2.09 -1.12
C SER A 651 0.11 1.85 0.01
N GLY A 652 -1.00 2.59 0.06
CA GLY A 652 -1.94 2.58 1.20
C GLY A 652 -1.33 3.10 2.51
N ASN A 653 -0.18 3.77 2.47
CA ASN A 653 0.62 4.13 3.64
C ASN A 653 1.04 5.60 3.62
N ILE A 654 1.06 6.26 4.80
CA ILE A 654 1.26 7.72 4.94
C ILE A 654 2.75 8.12 4.98
N THR A 655 3.66 7.17 5.12
CA THR A 655 5.13 7.38 5.15
C THR A 655 5.67 8.32 4.05
N PRO A 656 5.18 8.30 2.78
CA PRO A 656 5.64 9.24 1.75
C PRO A 656 5.49 10.73 2.14
N TYR A 657 4.47 11.09 2.93
CA TYR A 657 4.34 12.47 3.42
C TYR A 657 5.41 12.85 4.45
N ILE A 658 5.90 11.89 5.24
CA ILE A 658 7.04 12.11 6.15
C ILE A 658 8.31 12.36 5.34
N ALA A 659 8.55 11.60 4.28
CA ALA A 659 9.66 11.86 3.36
C ALA A 659 9.55 13.26 2.71
N ALA A 660 8.35 13.67 2.29
CA ALA A 660 8.11 15.02 1.80
C ALA A 660 8.40 16.10 2.87
N ALA A 661 8.04 15.88 4.12
CA ALA A 661 8.34 16.80 5.22
C ALA A 661 9.86 16.99 5.40
N VAL A 662 10.66 15.93 5.26
CA VAL A 662 12.12 16.02 5.29
C VAL A 662 12.64 16.90 4.15
N TYR A 663 12.11 16.76 2.92
CA TYR A 663 12.47 17.63 1.79
C TYR A 663 12.15 19.12 2.04
N TYR A 664 11.02 19.42 2.67
CA TYR A 664 10.74 20.80 3.11
C TYR A 664 11.77 21.29 4.15
N LEU A 665 12.13 20.47 5.13
CA LEU A 665 13.10 20.83 6.17
C LEU A 665 14.53 21.05 5.63
N ILE A 666 14.94 20.26 4.64
CA ILE A 666 16.25 20.39 3.97
C ILE A 666 16.46 21.80 3.40
N VAL A 667 15.39 22.44 2.92
CA VAL A 667 15.44 23.79 2.34
C VAL A 667 15.16 24.87 3.40
N THR A 668 14.13 24.65 4.23
CA THR A 668 13.65 25.69 5.15
C THR A 668 14.61 25.95 6.32
N LEU A 669 15.19 24.91 6.94
CA LEU A 669 16.09 25.10 8.10
C LEU A 669 17.36 25.91 7.76
N PRO A 670 18.09 25.63 6.66
CA PRO A 670 19.24 26.45 6.27
C PRO A 670 18.86 27.89 5.95
N LEU A 671 17.73 28.10 5.26
CA LEU A 671 17.25 29.45 4.91
C LEU A 671 16.85 30.24 6.15
N THR A 672 16.13 29.66 7.10
CA THR A 672 15.79 30.32 8.37
C THR A 672 17.05 30.73 9.14
N LYS A 673 18.08 29.87 9.16
CA LYS A 673 19.37 30.22 9.77
C LYS A 673 20.07 31.37 9.03
N ALA A 674 20.01 31.37 7.70
CA ALA A 674 20.55 32.46 6.89
C ALA A 674 19.85 33.79 7.20
N VAL A 675 18.52 33.81 7.32
CA VAL A 675 17.75 34.99 7.71
C VAL A 675 18.23 35.55 9.05
N GLY A 676 18.34 34.70 10.08
CA GLY A 676 18.78 35.14 11.41
C GLY A 676 20.20 35.73 11.42
N VAL A 677 21.10 35.22 10.56
CA VAL A 677 22.44 35.81 10.39
C VAL A 677 22.37 37.21 9.75
N VAL A 678 21.53 37.38 8.73
CA VAL A 678 21.36 38.68 8.06
C VAL A 678 20.73 39.71 9.01
N GLU A 679 19.70 39.32 9.77
CA GLU A 679 19.06 40.18 10.77
C GLU A 679 20.05 40.66 11.83
N ARG A 680 20.86 39.74 12.37
CA ARG A 680 21.89 40.08 13.36
C ARG A 680 22.93 41.06 12.80
N ARG A 681 23.40 40.83 11.57
CA ARG A 681 24.36 41.74 10.91
C ARG A 681 23.77 43.12 10.67
N LEU A 682 22.49 43.19 10.29
CA LEU A 682 21.82 44.48 10.07
C LEU A 682 21.64 45.24 11.40
N TYR A 683 21.24 44.53 12.46
CA TYR A 683 21.12 45.09 13.80
C TYR A 683 22.45 45.65 14.31
N ASP A 684 23.54 44.90 14.19
CA ASP A 684 24.88 45.31 14.61
C ASP A 684 25.37 46.54 13.83
N ALA A 685 25.05 46.62 12.53
CA ALA A 685 25.38 47.77 11.69
C ALA A 685 24.61 49.04 12.08
N GLU A 686 23.34 48.92 12.45
CA GLU A 686 22.51 50.07 12.85
C GLU A 686 22.87 50.62 14.25
N HIS A 687 23.41 49.78 15.14
CA HIS A 687 23.82 50.18 16.50
C HIS A 687 25.32 50.47 16.63
N GLY A 688 26.05 50.56 15.52
CA GLY A 688 27.48 50.92 15.51
C GLY A 688 28.42 49.85 16.10
N ALA A 689 27.95 48.61 16.22
CA ALA A 689 28.70 47.45 16.70
C ALA A 689 29.39 46.65 15.57
N GLY A 690 29.32 47.16 14.33
CA GLY A 690 30.02 46.57 13.18
C GLY A 690 31.56 46.58 13.33
N PRO A 691 32.28 45.73 12.58
CA PRO A 691 33.74 45.71 12.62
C PRO A 691 34.30 47.09 12.25
N ARG A 692 34.94 47.78 13.22
CA ARG A 692 35.62 49.05 12.96
C ARG A 692 36.80 48.81 12.01
N PRO A 693 37.08 49.70 11.05
CA PRO A 693 38.32 49.65 10.28
C PRO A 693 39.50 49.65 11.26
N LYS A 694 40.48 48.75 11.08
CA LYS A 694 41.74 48.83 11.82
C LYS A 694 42.37 50.19 11.52
N GLU A 695 42.56 51.02 12.54
CA GLU A 695 43.28 52.27 12.42
C GLU A 695 44.68 52.01 11.83
N PRO A 696 45.15 52.83 10.87
CA PRO A 696 46.51 52.73 10.39
C PRO A 696 47.45 53.34 11.43
N GLY A 697 48.21 52.47 12.11
CA GLY A 697 49.54 52.75 12.68
C GLY A 697 49.66 53.88 13.71
N GLU A 698 50.01 53.50 14.95
CA GLU A 698 50.51 54.39 16.00
C GLU A 698 51.49 55.45 15.49
N ALA A 699 51.20 56.71 15.76
CA ALA A 699 52.21 57.73 16.00
C ALA A 699 52.25 58.02 17.50
N THR A 700 53.28 57.46 18.15
CA THR A 700 53.97 57.89 19.38
C THR A 700 53.34 59.01 20.21
N GLY A 701 53.11 58.74 21.52
CA GLY A 701 53.13 59.81 22.51
C GLY A 701 52.37 59.55 23.81
N GLU A 702 53.14 59.16 24.83
CA GLU A 702 52.98 59.56 26.24
C GLU A 702 52.03 58.78 27.17
N LYS A 703 52.65 58.14 28.17
CA LYS A 703 52.05 57.46 29.32
C LYS A 703 51.47 58.48 30.30
N ALA A 704 50.24 58.25 30.76
CA ALA A 704 49.75 58.77 32.04
C ALA A 704 48.82 57.75 32.74
N SER A 705 49.34 57.24 33.86
CA SER A 705 48.76 56.73 35.12
C SER A 705 47.28 56.32 35.27
N GLU A 706 47.10 55.19 35.97
CA GLU A 706 45.89 54.44 36.39
C GLU A 706 44.86 55.18 37.29
N ALA A 707 43.57 54.76 37.20
CA ALA A 707 42.74 54.18 38.29
C ALA A 707 41.35 53.71 37.77
N PRO A 708 40.63 52.77 38.44
CA PRO A 708 39.87 51.70 37.79
C PRO A 708 38.34 51.89 37.74
N ALA A 709 37.67 51.25 36.77
CA ALA A 709 36.23 51.00 36.83
C ALA A 709 35.79 49.75 36.05
N GLY A 710 35.20 48.79 36.77
CA GLY A 710 34.01 48.04 36.32
C GLY A 710 34.23 46.74 35.56
N GLY A 711 33.87 45.62 36.19
CA GLY A 711 34.01 44.24 35.70
C GLY A 711 33.47 43.98 34.28
N ALA A 712 34.20 43.14 33.56
CA ALA A 712 33.75 42.50 32.32
C ALA A 712 32.68 41.45 32.64
N PRO A 713 31.62 41.30 31.82
CA PRO A 713 30.73 40.15 31.93
C PRO A 713 31.42 38.92 31.33
N GLU A 714 31.35 37.78 32.03
CA GLU A 714 31.80 36.49 31.53
C GLU A 714 31.07 36.10 30.22
N PRO A 715 31.73 35.38 29.30
CA PRO A 715 31.07 34.90 28.09
C PRO A 715 30.02 33.83 28.45
N ARG A 716 28.78 34.02 27.99
CA ARG A 716 27.73 33.00 28.10
C ARG A 716 28.14 31.75 27.32
N ALA A 717 28.13 30.60 28.00
CA ALA A 717 28.32 29.27 27.45
C ALA A 717 27.44 29.02 26.22
N SER A 718 27.96 28.26 25.25
CA SER A 718 27.23 27.96 24.02
C SER A 718 26.02 27.07 24.30
N MET A 719 24.97 27.20 23.48
CA MET A 719 23.72 26.42 23.56
C MET A 719 23.96 24.89 23.56
N VAL A 720 25.11 24.44 23.05
CA VAL A 720 25.51 23.03 23.01
C VAL A 720 25.97 22.52 24.39
N GLU A 721 26.61 23.35 25.21
CA GLU A 721 26.99 22.99 26.59
C GLU A 721 25.77 22.91 27.53
N SER A 722 24.73 23.71 27.28
CA SER A 722 23.49 23.65 28.07
C SER A 722 22.66 22.40 27.81
N LEU A 723 22.82 21.75 26.65
CA LEU A 723 22.11 20.52 26.29
C LEU A 723 22.81 19.25 26.83
N ALA A 724 24.09 19.34 27.18
CA ALA A 724 24.89 18.21 27.67
C ALA A 724 25.02 18.16 29.20
N ALA A 725 24.49 19.15 29.94
CA ALA A 725 24.59 19.21 31.39
C ALA A 725 23.57 18.28 32.06
N PRO A 726 23.97 17.43 33.04
CA PRO A 726 23.02 16.58 33.77
C PRO A 726 22.06 17.43 34.62
N PHE A 727 20.78 17.07 34.57
CA PHE A 727 19.69 17.75 35.28
C PHE A 727 19.99 17.91 36.77
N ARG A 728 20.23 19.14 37.22
CA ARG A 728 20.18 19.50 38.65
C ARG A 728 18.79 20.06 38.97
N SER A 729 18.18 19.53 40.02
CA SER A 729 16.94 20.04 40.60
C SER A 729 17.15 21.46 41.14
N HIS A 730 16.44 22.45 40.60
CA HIS A 730 16.42 23.79 41.17
C HIS A 730 15.57 23.81 42.45
N VAL A 731 16.23 24.04 43.59
CA VAL A 731 15.59 24.50 44.82
C VAL A 731 15.26 25.98 44.66
N ARG A 732 14.00 26.32 44.91
CA ARG A 732 13.47 27.68 44.93
C ARG A 732 13.72 28.25 46.33
N THR A 733 14.36 29.41 46.44
CA THR A 733 14.37 30.21 47.68
C THR A 733 13.81 31.60 47.43
N ASP A 734 12.98 32.00 48.38
CA ASP A 734 12.05 33.12 48.41
C ASP A 734 12.66 34.53 48.47
N GLY A 735 11.80 35.52 48.14
CA GLY A 735 11.95 36.97 48.37
C GLY A 735 11.74 37.74 47.06
N GLY A 736 10.57 38.30 46.72
CA GLY A 736 9.86 39.40 47.41
C GLY A 736 10.58 40.73 47.13
N VAL A 737 10.03 41.84 46.62
CA VAL A 737 8.66 42.40 46.56
C VAL A 737 8.64 43.59 45.54
N ALA A 738 7.49 43.81 44.89
CA ALA A 738 6.85 45.03 44.33
C ALA A 738 7.55 46.00 43.35
N ASP A 739 6.92 46.21 42.18
CA ASP A 739 6.18 47.44 41.75
C ASP A 739 5.84 47.28 40.24
N ALA A 740 4.60 46.93 39.84
CA ALA A 740 3.41 47.79 39.65
C ALA A 740 3.40 48.64 38.36
N LEU A 741 3.11 48.01 37.21
CA LEU A 741 1.95 48.27 36.30
C LEU A 741 2.07 47.43 35.00
#